data_AF-A0A812ZD41-F1
#
_entry.id   AF-A0A812ZD41-F1
#
_cell.length_a   1.000
_cell.length_b   1.000
_cell.length_c   1.000
_cell.angle_alpha   90.00
_cell.angle_beta   90.00
_cell.angle_gamma   90.00
#
_symmetry.space_group_name_H-M   'P 1'
#
loop_
_entity.id
_entity.type
_entity.pdbx_description
1 polymer ?
#
loop_
_entity_poly.entity_id
_entity_poly.type
_entity_poly.pdbx_seq_one_letter_code
_entity_poly.pdbx_strand_id
1 'polypeptide(L)'
;MAGVMNMFSFMTLDLDVLSFSCVAPASPVGKYALTTLATPLLAVVAGFIHLSALAAKKRLPHDFAASLDSSQLLRTIGSLFLLLFISVFASILAPFQCNLHPNGRLTLQEYDSVFCSGKDEHLQMSIIGGLAALMPLFFVALCIRATWVELPKRLLRADAKFVRSCSFLWRRFRPGAETFAVLGLTRNVLMVLCPLIPAAAVQLVVMNIILYLSLVTIAVAQPWRLPMSNVLDIWLHIGLLVVLDMASVFAAQDVDVFVSTFISMMFLIFMIAGVLGAILWGIVMQVARWRRKPWRFFLSHHKSSTGAAARLLKIHLQKRSPFFTTFLDTDNLRDLTELFHFVKDSETVLVLASPAILARKWCVGEIVTAKQHDIHTVLLKWPTFQYPTETFRKNLTFAIPGVEALAAHGISLDDVSLAMKWLGSLNVVPFPDLLDADSLIRICDNVTGTVSSVKDRRNSSKESPIAANCLLLADPANQEAVATCYILDEMLVSLLKGELLPLMLRHGEPIPEQVDAHWKVLLICTSGCLKSSDLAAWLVDLYEPSPVILPIIADPHFLVPTEPYTDACDAEAYINDYEREVYVKMIGIVFQEIATVFAPQSHSSTQEDLELRVKQIAFRVQAKGCSRVNYNGYWLFGSAFEATAKSNVLTPGEWQLQFVFHVVS
;
A
#
# COMPACT_ATOMS: atom_id res chain seq x y z
N MET A 1 -12.60 45.98 5.87
CA MET A 1 -13.45 44.83 5.50
C MET A 1 -13.63 44.69 3.97
N ALA A 2 -14.05 45.74 3.25
CA ALA A 2 -14.25 45.70 1.79
C ALA A 2 -13.01 45.23 0.99
N GLY A 3 -11.79 45.66 1.36
CA GLY A 3 -10.56 45.26 0.65
C GLY A 3 -10.20 43.77 0.76
N VAL A 4 -10.46 43.14 1.92
CA VAL A 4 -10.20 41.70 2.12
C VAL A 4 -11.28 40.87 1.42
N MET A 5 -12.55 41.28 1.49
CA MET A 5 -13.64 40.61 0.78
C MET A 5 -13.51 40.73 -0.75
N ASN A 6 -13.06 41.88 -1.27
CA ASN A 6 -12.77 42.05 -2.71
C ASN A 6 -11.63 41.14 -3.20
N MET A 7 -10.68 40.78 -2.34
CA MET A 7 -9.59 39.88 -2.70
C MET A 7 -10.04 38.41 -2.73
N PHE A 8 -10.91 38.00 -1.79
CA PHE A 8 -11.57 36.68 -1.86
C PHE A 8 -12.48 36.55 -3.11
N SER A 9 -13.07 37.66 -3.57
CA SER A 9 -13.82 37.73 -4.83
C SER A 9 -12.98 37.36 -6.06
N PHE A 10 -11.65 37.52 -6.00
CA PHE A 10 -10.75 37.15 -7.11
C PHE A 10 -10.43 35.64 -7.14
N MET A 11 -10.58 34.95 -6.00
CA MET A 11 -10.39 33.50 -5.89
C MET A 11 -11.69 32.72 -6.16
N THR A 12 -12.85 33.36 -6.01
CA THR A 12 -14.09 32.86 -6.58
C THR A 12 -14.02 33.03 -8.09
N LEU A 13 -14.27 31.94 -8.82
CA LEU A 13 -14.31 31.97 -10.28
C LEU A 13 -15.51 32.83 -10.69
N ASP A 14 -15.26 34.13 -10.81
CA ASP A 14 -16.29 35.11 -11.11
C ASP A 14 -16.60 35.02 -12.61
N LEU A 15 -17.76 34.42 -12.92
CA LEU A 15 -18.23 34.28 -14.28
C LEU A 15 -18.55 35.64 -14.93
N ASP A 16 -18.59 36.73 -14.15
CA ASP A 16 -18.69 38.09 -14.67
C ASP A 16 -17.43 38.52 -15.43
N VAL A 17 -16.29 37.87 -15.20
CA VAL A 17 -15.04 38.08 -15.98
C VAL A 17 -15.24 37.70 -17.45
N LEU A 18 -16.23 36.86 -17.78
CA LEU A 18 -16.59 36.55 -19.17
C LEU A 18 -17.36 37.71 -19.87
N SER A 19 -17.64 38.81 -19.17
CA SER A 19 -18.12 40.09 -19.72
C SER A 19 -19.26 40.00 -20.75
N PHE A 20 -20.30 39.21 -20.44
CA PHE A 20 -21.52 39.16 -21.28
C PHE A 20 -22.22 40.54 -21.40
N SER A 21 -21.94 41.46 -20.47
CA SER A 21 -22.42 42.85 -20.47
C SER A 21 -22.00 43.66 -21.70
N CYS A 22 -20.95 43.25 -22.41
CA CYS A 22 -20.50 43.94 -23.63
C CYS A 22 -21.31 43.56 -24.89
N VAL A 23 -22.08 42.46 -24.85
CA VAL A 23 -22.79 41.93 -26.02
C VAL A 23 -24.26 42.35 -26.04
N ALA A 24 -24.88 42.55 -24.86
CA ALA A 24 -26.20 43.15 -24.73
C ALA A 24 -26.43 43.71 -23.31
N PRO A 25 -27.18 44.82 -23.13
CA PRO A 25 -27.62 45.26 -21.82
C PRO A 25 -28.62 44.24 -21.25
N ALA A 26 -28.14 43.32 -20.42
CA ALA A 26 -28.97 42.36 -19.71
C ALA A 26 -29.50 43.00 -18.42
N SER A 27 -30.78 42.74 -18.08
CA SER A 27 -31.31 43.11 -16.77
C SER A 27 -30.56 42.38 -15.65
N PRO A 28 -30.53 42.91 -14.41
CA PRO A 28 -29.89 42.25 -13.27
C PRO A 28 -30.39 40.80 -13.08
N VAL A 29 -31.69 40.58 -13.27
CA VAL A 29 -32.33 39.26 -13.22
C VAL A 29 -31.79 38.33 -14.31
N GLY A 30 -31.62 38.82 -15.54
CA GLY A 30 -31.09 38.03 -16.66
C GLY A 30 -29.63 37.64 -16.47
N LYS A 31 -28.81 38.57 -15.95
CA LYS A 31 -27.40 38.31 -15.60
C LYS A 31 -27.31 37.23 -14.51
N TYR A 32 -28.06 37.38 -13.43
CA TYR A 32 -28.12 36.40 -12.35
C TYR A 32 -28.59 35.01 -12.80
N ALA A 33 -29.63 34.95 -13.64
CA ALA A 33 -30.14 33.71 -14.19
C ALA A 33 -29.08 32.99 -15.05
N LEU A 34 -28.34 33.73 -15.89
CA LEU A 34 -27.27 33.17 -16.71
C LEU A 34 -26.13 32.60 -15.85
N THR A 35 -25.68 33.34 -14.84
CA THR A 35 -24.65 32.90 -13.89
C THR A 35 -25.07 31.64 -13.15
N THR A 36 -26.33 31.58 -12.69
CA THR A 36 -26.89 30.41 -12.01
C THR A 36 -27.00 29.17 -12.93
N LEU A 37 -27.22 29.37 -14.23
CA LEU A 37 -27.32 28.31 -15.22
C LEU A 37 -25.97 27.85 -15.80
N ALA A 38 -24.87 28.57 -15.54
CA ALA A 38 -23.56 28.24 -16.10
C ALA A 38 -23.05 26.85 -15.67
N THR A 39 -23.24 26.47 -14.41
CA THR A 39 -22.81 25.15 -13.90
C THR A 39 -23.59 23.98 -14.48
N PRO A 40 -24.95 23.99 -14.48
CA PRO A 40 -25.68 22.92 -15.17
C PRO A 40 -25.38 22.90 -16.67
N LEU A 41 -25.12 24.04 -17.31
CA LEU A 41 -24.68 24.09 -18.70
C LEU A 41 -23.33 23.38 -18.91
N LEU A 42 -22.35 23.58 -18.03
CA LEU A 42 -21.06 22.86 -18.08
C LEU A 42 -21.25 21.35 -17.96
N ALA A 43 -22.15 20.89 -17.09
CA ALA A 43 -22.48 19.47 -16.97
C ALA A 43 -23.15 18.91 -18.24
N VAL A 44 -24.05 19.69 -18.86
CA VAL A 44 -24.66 19.34 -20.16
C VAL A 44 -23.62 19.26 -21.27
N VAL A 45 -22.69 20.23 -21.33
CA VAL A 45 -21.59 20.22 -22.31
C VAL A 45 -20.69 18.99 -22.10
N ALA A 46 -20.32 18.67 -20.87
CA ALA A 46 -19.57 17.46 -20.56
C ALA A 46 -20.32 16.18 -20.98
N GLY A 47 -21.64 16.15 -20.77
CA GLY A 47 -22.52 15.09 -21.24
C GLY A 47 -22.53 14.97 -22.78
N PHE A 48 -22.63 16.10 -23.48
CA PHE A 48 -22.62 16.14 -24.94
C PHE A 48 -21.27 15.71 -25.53
N ILE A 49 -20.15 16.15 -24.95
CA ILE A 49 -18.80 15.69 -25.32
C ILE A 49 -18.68 14.18 -25.13
N HIS A 50 -19.21 13.64 -24.03
CA HIS A 50 -19.16 12.20 -23.79
C HIS A 50 -20.07 11.41 -24.76
N LEU A 51 -21.29 11.89 -25.03
CA LEU A 51 -22.21 11.25 -25.97
C LEU A 51 -21.67 11.30 -27.41
N SER A 52 -21.06 12.41 -27.82
CA SER A 52 -20.41 12.52 -29.12
C SER A 52 -19.19 11.60 -29.24
N ALA A 53 -18.39 11.46 -28.18
CA ALA A 53 -17.30 10.47 -28.13
C ALA A 53 -17.83 9.02 -28.21
N LEU A 54 -18.96 8.72 -27.57
CA LEU A 54 -19.64 7.42 -27.68
C LEU A 54 -20.22 7.17 -29.09
N ALA A 55 -20.76 8.20 -29.74
CA ALA A 55 -21.23 8.09 -31.13
C ALA A 55 -20.06 7.86 -32.11
N ALA A 56 -18.90 8.47 -31.83
CA ALA A 56 -17.66 8.26 -32.57
C ALA A 56 -16.95 6.93 -32.24
N LYS A 57 -17.47 6.13 -31.29
CA LYS A 57 -16.86 4.87 -30.81
C LYS A 57 -16.56 3.86 -31.92
N LYS A 58 -17.35 3.83 -33.00
CA LYS A 58 -17.10 2.96 -34.17
C LYS A 58 -15.90 3.40 -35.03
N ARG A 59 -15.45 4.65 -34.91
CA ARG A 59 -14.32 5.22 -35.65
C ARG A 59 -13.07 5.39 -34.79
N LEU A 60 -13.16 5.11 -33.49
CA LEU A 60 -12.06 5.25 -32.53
C LEU A 60 -11.30 3.92 -32.40
N PRO A 61 -9.98 3.98 -32.11
CA PRO A 61 -9.19 2.79 -31.80
C PRO A 61 -9.86 1.96 -30.70
N HIS A 62 -9.82 0.64 -30.83
CA HIS A 62 -10.48 -0.31 -29.93
C HIS A 62 -10.18 -0.04 -28.44
N ASP A 63 -8.95 0.36 -28.12
CA ASP A 63 -8.50 0.64 -26.76
C ASP A 63 -9.16 1.90 -26.18
N PHE A 64 -9.36 2.94 -27.00
CA PHE A 64 -10.04 4.17 -26.57
C PHE A 64 -11.55 3.93 -26.44
N ALA A 65 -12.13 3.16 -27.35
CA ALA A 65 -13.54 2.77 -27.33
C ALA A 65 -13.92 1.92 -26.11
N ALA A 66 -13.01 1.04 -25.65
CA ALA A 66 -13.18 0.24 -24.44
C ALA A 66 -13.12 1.10 -23.16
N SER A 67 -12.38 2.21 -23.18
CA SER A 67 -12.26 3.11 -22.04
C SER A 67 -13.49 4.01 -21.81
N LEU A 68 -14.31 4.26 -22.85
CA LEU A 68 -15.52 5.09 -22.76
C LEU A 68 -16.65 4.35 -22.01
N ASP A 69 -16.63 4.42 -20.68
CA ASP A 69 -17.69 3.94 -19.79
C ASP A 69 -18.44 5.10 -19.13
N SER A 70 -19.74 4.91 -18.95
CA SER A 70 -20.66 5.72 -18.14
C SER A 70 -20.11 6.11 -16.75
N SER A 71 -19.31 5.22 -16.14
CA SER A 71 -18.64 5.48 -14.87
C SER A 71 -17.68 6.67 -14.92
N GLN A 72 -17.00 6.88 -16.05
CA GLN A 72 -16.07 7.98 -16.24
C GLN A 72 -16.82 9.31 -16.37
N LEU A 73 -17.94 9.35 -17.09
CA LEU A 73 -18.77 10.54 -17.19
C LEU A 73 -19.25 11.00 -15.82
N LEU A 74 -19.82 10.08 -15.04
CA LEU A 74 -20.31 10.40 -13.69
C LEU A 74 -19.18 10.89 -12.79
N ARG A 75 -18.00 10.27 -12.88
CA ARG A 75 -16.81 10.69 -12.14
C ARG A 75 -16.35 12.10 -12.52
N THR A 76 -16.38 12.45 -13.81
CA THR A 76 -15.96 13.77 -14.30
C THR A 76 -16.97 14.85 -13.89
N ILE A 77 -18.27 14.61 -14.09
CA ILE A 77 -19.33 15.54 -13.67
C ILE A 77 -19.31 15.73 -12.16
N GLY A 78 -19.22 14.65 -11.40
CA GLY A 78 -19.13 14.69 -9.93
C GLY A 78 -17.90 15.45 -9.44
N SER A 79 -16.73 15.21 -10.05
CA SER A 79 -15.50 15.95 -9.74
C SER A 79 -15.63 17.44 -10.03
N LEU A 80 -16.19 17.81 -11.19
CA LEU A 80 -16.40 19.20 -11.58
C LEU A 80 -17.36 19.91 -10.64
N PHE A 81 -18.46 19.25 -10.27
CA PHE A 81 -19.42 19.80 -9.33
C PHE A 81 -18.83 19.96 -7.91
N LEU A 82 -18.03 18.99 -7.43
CA LEU A 82 -17.29 19.13 -6.17
C LEU A 82 -16.32 20.32 -6.19
N LEU A 83 -15.61 20.52 -7.30
CA LEU A 83 -14.65 21.60 -7.46
C LEU A 83 -15.33 22.97 -7.40
N LEU A 84 -16.46 23.12 -8.10
CA LEU A 84 -17.18 24.40 -8.21
C LEU A 84 -18.21 24.61 -7.09
N PHE A 85 -18.43 23.63 -6.21
CA PHE A 85 -19.54 23.60 -5.25
C PHE A 85 -19.73 24.90 -4.46
N ILE A 86 -18.66 25.42 -3.84
CA ILE A 86 -18.71 26.62 -2.99
C ILE A 86 -19.10 27.85 -3.82
N SER A 87 -18.44 28.05 -4.97
CA SER A 87 -18.69 29.19 -5.86
C SER A 87 -20.13 29.16 -6.37
N VAL A 88 -20.60 28.02 -6.84
CA VAL A 88 -21.94 27.86 -7.40
C VAL A 88 -23.00 28.09 -6.33
N PHE A 89 -22.81 27.52 -5.15
CA PHE A 89 -23.78 27.67 -4.08
C PHE A 89 -23.78 29.11 -3.52
N ALA A 90 -22.62 29.76 -3.43
CA ALA A 90 -22.54 31.17 -3.02
C ALA A 90 -23.26 32.09 -4.03
N SER A 91 -23.01 31.91 -5.33
CA SER A 91 -23.71 32.67 -6.38
C SER A 91 -25.23 32.43 -6.33
N ILE A 92 -25.69 31.19 -6.13
CA ILE A 92 -27.12 30.89 -5.97
C ILE A 92 -27.74 31.65 -4.78
N LEU A 93 -26.99 31.84 -3.69
CA LEU A 93 -27.47 32.52 -2.50
C LEU A 93 -27.32 34.05 -2.53
N ALA A 94 -26.72 34.63 -3.58
CA ALA A 94 -26.52 36.07 -3.70
C ALA A 94 -27.81 36.92 -3.50
N PRO A 95 -29.02 36.52 -3.98
CA PRO A 95 -30.26 37.27 -3.76
C PRO A 95 -30.73 37.31 -2.30
N PHE A 96 -30.10 36.57 -1.40
CA PHE A 96 -30.44 36.57 0.03
C PHE A 96 -29.41 37.34 0.87
N GLN A 97 -28.37 37.91 0.25
CA GLN A 97 -27.33 38.71 0.89
C GLN A 97 -27.64 40.19 0.72
N CYS A 98 -28.15 40.82 1.79
CA CYS A 98 -28.57 42.21 1.79
C CYS A 98 -27.67 43.07 2.68
N ASN A 99 -27.28 44.25 2.19
CA ASN A 99 -26.52 45.24 2.94
C ASN A 99 -27.35 46.50 3.20
N LEU A 100 -27.18 47.10 4.38
CA LEU A 100 -27.81 48.36 4.73
C LEU A 100 -27.00 49.53 4.18
N HIS A 101 -27.59 50.31 3.28
CA HIS A 101 -26.99 51.54 2.80
C HIS A 101 -27.16 52.71 3.79
N PRO A 102 -26.30 53.74 3.71
CA PRO A 102 -26.42 54.97 4.51
C PRO A 102 -27.76 55.69 4.37
N ASN A 103 -28.49 55.47 3.27
CA ASN A 103 -29.83 56.00 3.04
C ASN A 103 -30.94 55.24 3.81
N GLY A 104 -30.58 54.25 4.64
CA GLY A 104 -31.49 53.42 5.43
C GLY A 104 -32.20 52.32 4.63
N ARG A 105 -31.88 52.13 3.34
CA ARG A 105 -32.47 51.08 2.50
C ARG A 105 -31.54 49.88 2.42
N LEU A 106 -32.12 48.69 2.28
CA LEU A 106 -31.39 47.45 2.04
C LEU A 106 -31.28 47.20 0.53
N THR A 107 -30.09 46.90 0.04
CA THR A 107 -29.82 46.48 -1.35
C THR A 107 -29.09 45.15 -1.37
N LEU A 108 -29.12 44.45 -2.49
CA LEU A 108 -28.35 43.23 -2.68
C LEU A 108 -26.85 43.54 -2.73
N GLN A 109 -26.05 42.74 -2.03
CA GLN A 109 -24.60 42.94 -1.91
C GLN A 109 -23.86 42.90 -3.26
N GLU A 110 -24.30 42.06 -4.18
CA GLU A 110 -23.68 41.90 -5.52
C GLU A 110 -24.38 42.78 -6.58
N TYR A 111 -25.61 43.21 -6.32
CA TYR A 111 -26.46 43.95 -7.25
C TYR A 111 -27.01 45.21 -6.57
N ASP A 112 -26.14 46.22 -6.37
CA ASP A 112 -26.47 47.45 -5.64
C ASP A 112 -27.69 48.21 -6.20
N SER A 113 -28.05 47.99 -7.48
CA SER A 113 -29.23 48.56 -8.13
C SER A 113 -30.56 47.95 -7.67
N VAL A 114 -30.53 46.77 -7.02
CA VAL A 114 -31.71 45.99 -6.65
C VAL A 114 -31.99 46.12 -5.16
N PHE A 115 -33.17 46.62 -4.80
CA PHE A 115 -33.59 46.78 -3.41
C PHE A 115 -34.09 45.46 -2.79
N CYS A 116 -33.64 45.14 -1.58
CA CYS A 116 -34.11 44.01 -0.78
C CYS A 116 -35.50 44.27 -0.18
N SER A 117 -36.49 44.40 -1.05
CA SER A 117 -37.87 44.76 -0.70
C SER A 117 -38.83 43.56 -0.70
N GLY A 118 -38.38 42.39 -1.18
CA GLY A 118 -39.25 41.24 -1.42
C GLY A 118 -40.23 41.43 -2.58
N LYS A 119 -40.01 42.43 -3.45
CA LYS A 119 -40.87 42.76 -4.61
C LYS A 119 -40.06 42.83 -5.90
N ASP A 120 -40.76 42.84 -7.04
CA ASP A 120 -40.23 43.07 -8.38
C ASP A 120 -39.00 42.19 -8.71
N GLU A 121 -37.87 42.80 -9.08
CA GLU A 121 -36.63 42.12 -9.47
C GLU A 121 -36.07 41.26 -8.34
N HIS A 122 -36.12 41.75 -7.10
CA HIS A 122 -35.63 41.01 -5.93
C HIS A 122 -36.43 39.72 -5.72
N LEU A 123 -37.77 39.79 -5.82
CA LEU A 123 -38.61 38.60 -5.69
C LEU A 123 -38.32 37.57 -6.79
N GLN A 124 -38.13 38.02 -8.03
CA GLN A 124 -37.77 37.13 -9.14
C GLN A 124 -36.42 36.44 -8.89
N MET A 125 -35.40 37.20 -8.48
CA MET A 125 -34.08 36.65 -8.15
C MET A 125 -34.14 35.67 -6.97
N SER A 126 -34.89 35.99 -5.90
CA SER A 126 -35.08 35.07 -4.76
C SER A 126 -35.80 33.78 -5.16
N ILE A 127 -36.79 33.82 -6.06
CA ILE A 127 -37.47 32.61 -6.55
C ILE A 127 -36.50 31.75 -7.38
N ILE A 128 -35.76 32.37 -8.31
CA ILE A 128 -34.76 31.66 -9.14
C ILE A 128 -33.69 31.02 -8.24
N GLY A 129 -33.14 31.78 -7.29
CA GLY A 129 -32.14 31.29 -6.35
C GLY A 129 -32.66 30.19 -5.43
N GLY A 130 -33.87 30.34 -4.90
CA GLY A 130 -34.51 29.31 -4.06
C GLY A 130 -34.72 27.99 -4.81
N LEU A 131 -35.19 28.05 -6.07
CA LEU A 131 -35.32 26.86 -6.91
C LEU A 131 -33.96 26.28 -7.30
N ALA A 132 -32.99 27.12 -7.65
CA ALA A 132 -31.64 26.69 -8.01
C ALA A 132 -30.91 26.04 -6.82
N ALA A 133 -31.15 26.49 -5.59
CA ALA A 133 -30.56 25.94 -4.36
C ALA A 133 -30.95 24.46 -4.12
N LEU A 134 -32.06 23.99 -4.71
CA LEU A 134 -32.42 22.58 -4.67
C LEU A 134 -31.35 21.70 -5.34
N MET A 135 -30.62 22.21 -6.33
CA MET A 135 -29.56 21.46 -7.03
C MET A 135 -28.37 21.10 -6.11
N PRO A 136 -27.66 22.05 -5.46
CA PRO A 136 -26.56 21.71 -4.56
C PRO A 136 -27.04 20.93 -3.33
N LEU A 137 -28.24 21.21 -2.80
CA LEU A 137 -28.81 20.45 -1.68
C LEU A 137 -29.10 19.00 -2.06
N PHE A 138 -29.69 18.77 -3.25
CA PHE A 138 -29.91 17.43 -3.78
C PHE A 138 -28.58 16.69 -4.00
N PHE A 139 -27.57 17.37 -4.52
CA PHE A 139 -26.24 16.79 -4.69
C PHE A 139 -25.63 16.37 -3.34
N VAL A 140 -25.69 17.22 -2.31
CA VAL A 140 -25.21 16.87 -0.96
C VAL A 140 -25.98 15.66 -0.42
N ALA A 141 -27.31 15.63 -0.55
CA ALA A 141 -28.12 14.48 -0.14
C ALA A 141 -27.74 13.19 -0.88
N LEU A 142 -27.44 13.28 -2.19
CA LEU A 142 -26.93 12.15 -2.97
C LEU A 142 -25.55 11.71 -2.48
N CYS A 143 -24.63 12.63 -2.18
CA CYS A 143 -23.30 12.29 -1.65
C CYS A 143 -23.38 11.63 -0.27
N ILE A 144 -24.25 12.13 0.61
CA ILE A 144 -24.53 11.53 1.93
C ILE A 144 -25.04 10.11 1.75
N ARG A 145 -26.10 9.91 0.94
CA ARG A 145 -26.68 8.58 0.69
C ARG A 145 -25.67 7.65 0.03
N ALA A 146 -24.90 8.14 -0.95
CA ALA A 146 -23.88 7.36 -1.63
C ALA A 146 -22.80 6.86 -0.66
N THR A 147 -22.35 7.71 0.25
CA THR A 147 -21.24 7.40 1.17
C THR A 147 -21.68 6.56 2.36
N TRP A 148 -22.81 6.90 3.00
CA TRP A 148 -23.25 6.22 4.22
C TRP A 148 -24.11 4.97 3.97
N VAL A 149 -24.90 4.95 2.90
CA VAL A 149 -25.87 3.87 2.67
C VAL A 149 -25.43 2.96 1.54
N GLU A 150 -25.10 3.52 0.38
CA GLU A 150 -24.83 2.72 -0.82
C GLU A 150 -23.44 2.09 -0.80
N LEU A 151 -22.40 2.84 -0.41
CA LEU A 151 -21.02 2.36 -0.40
C LEU A 151 -20.83 1.06 0.40
N PRO A 152 -21.22 0.97 1.70
CA PRO A 152 -21.05 -0.29 2.43
C PRO A 152 -21.84 -1.44 1.82
N LYS A 153 -23.10 -1.20 1.41
CA LYS A 153 -23.96 -2.21 0.78
C LYS A 153 -23.44 -2.71 -0.57
N ARG A 154 -22.74 -1.86 -1.31
CA ARG A 154 -22.22 -2.17 -2.65
C ARG A 154 -20.80 -2.74 -2.62
N LEU A 155 -20.00 -2.37 -1.64
CA LEU A 155 -18.72 -3.03 -1.37
C LEU A 155 -18.93 -4.50 -0.98
N LEU A 156 -19.93 -4.79 -0.12
CA LEU A 156 -20.30 -6.17 0.22
C LEU A 156 -20.76 -6.99 -0.99
N ARG A 157 -21.31 -6.33 -2.02
CA ARG A 157 -21.74 -6.96 -3.28
C ARG A 157 -20.67 -6.94 -4.37
N ALA A 158 -19.46 -6.50 -4.07
CA ALA A 158 -18.36 -6.34 -5.02
C ALA A 158 -18.72 -5.49 -6.27
N ASP A 159 -19.60 -4.49 -6.14
CA ASP A 159 -20.03 -3.61 -7.24
C ASP A 159 -18.94 -2.55 -7.53
N ALA A 160 -17.86 -3.01 -8.17
CA ALA A 160 -16.73 -2.17 -8.56
C ALA A 160 -17.13 -1.08 -9.57
N LYS A 161 -18.21 -1.27 -10.35
CA LYS A 161 -18.70 -0.24 -11.28
C LYS A 161 -19.19 0.98 -10.51
N PHE A 162 -19.97 0.79 -9.46
CA PHE A 162 -20.36 1.89 -8.57
C PHE A 162 -19.15 2.54 -7.90
N VAL A 163 -18.23 1.73 -7.36
CA VAL A 163 -17.02 2.24 -6.68
C VAL A 163 -16.17 3.12 -7.61
N ARG A 164 -16.01 2.71 -8.88
CA ARG A 164 -15.32 3.50 -9.91
C ARG A 164 -16.07 4.78 -10.29
N SER A 165 -17.39 4.69 -10.45
CA SER A 165 -18.23 5.83 -10.88
C SER A 165 -18.26 6.96 -9.85
N CYS A 166 -18.33 6.58 -8.57
CA CYS A 166 -18.38 7.54 -7.46
C CYS A 166 -17.00 7.78 -6.81
N SER A 167 -15.91 7.34 -7.46
CA SER A 167 -14.55 7.49 -6.92
C SER A 167 -14.15 8.95 -6.65
N PHE A 168 -14.82 9.92 -7.30
CA PHE A 168 -14.59 11.34 -7.08
C PHE A 168 -14.84 11.78 -5.62
N LEU A 169 -15.67 11.05 -4.87
CA LEU A 169 -15.94 11.33 -3.46
C LEU A 169 -14.81 10.85 -2.55
N TRP A 170 -14.40 9.59 -2.67
CA TRP A 170 -13.55 8.91 -1.68
C TRP A 170 -12.11 8.65 -2.11
N ARG A 171 -11.76 8.66 -3.40
CA ARG A 171 -10.43 8.23 -3.88
C ARG A 171 -9.25 9.01 -3.28
N ARG A 172 -9.50 10.26 -2.83
CA ARG A 172 -8.53 11.15 -2.19
C ARG A 172 -8.26 10.83 -0.71
N PHE A 173 -9.17 10.10 -0.07
CA PHE A 173 -9.07 9.72 1.33
C PHE A 173 -8.49 8.32 1.47
N ARG A 174 -7.91 8.04 2.64
CA ARG A 174 -7.50 6.68 3.00
C ARG A 174 -8.73 5.78 3.16
N PRO A 175 -8.62 4.47 2.89
CA PRO A 175 -9.70 3.52 3.17
C PRO A 175 -10.17 3.60 4.63
N GLY A 176 -11.48 3.62 4.85
CA GLY A 176 -12.11 3.84 6.15
C GLY A 176 -12.35 5.31 6.52
N ALA A 177 -11.79 6.27 5.78
CA ALA A 177 -12.03 7.71 5.97
C ALA A 177 -12.92 8.33 4.89
N GLU A 178 -13.71 7.52 4.17
CA GLU A 178 -14.53 7.97 3.04
C GLU A 178 -15.62 8.97 3.47
N THR A 179 -16.07 8.89 4.72
CA THR A 179 -17.06 9.79 5.34
C THR A 179 -16.57 11.25 5.39
N PHE A 180 -15.26 11.49 5.35
CA PHE A 180 -14.68 12.83 5.29
C PHE A 180 -15.07 13.60 4.01
N ALA A 181 -15.42 12.89 2.93
CA ALA A 181 -15.95 13.52 1.73
C ALA A 181 -17.23 14.31 2.04
N VAL A 182 -18.11 13.71 2.84
CA VAL A 182 -19.39 14.30 3.26
C VAL A 182 -19.16 15.36 4.32
N LEU A 183 -18.28 15.12 5.30
CA LEU A 183 -17.96 16.13 6.32
C LEU A 183 -17.40 17.41 5.69
N GLY A 184 -16.50 17.30 4.72
CA GLY A 184 -15.98 18.43 3.97
C GLY A 184 -17.04 19.17 3.16
N LEU A 185 -17.97 18.44 2.53
CA LEU A 185 -19.12 19.04 1.84
C LEU A 185 -20.06 19.78 2.79
N THR A 186 -20.41 19.18 3.93
CA THR A 186 -21.25 19.82 4.95
C THR A 186 -20.59 21.08 5.48
N ARG A 187 -19.28 21.05 5.77
CA ARG A 187 -18.51 22.25 6.13
C ARG A 187 -18.63 23.32 5.06
N ASN A 188 -18.48 22.96 3.78
CA ASN A 188 -18.61 23.91 2.67
C ASN A 188 -20.01 24.53 2.59
N VAL A 189 -21.07 23.74 2.82
CA VAL A 189 -22.45 24.26 2.91
C VAL A 189 -22.57 25.27 4.05
N LEU A 190 -22.10 24.92 5.25
CA LEU A 190 -22.17 25.82 6.41
C LEU A 190 -21.42 27.13 6.14
N MET A 191 -20.23 27.07 5.55
CA MET A 191 -19.45 28.26 5.19
C MET A 191 -20.17 29.16 4.18
N VAL A 192 -20.87 28.59 3.21
CA VAL A 192 -21.64 29.34 2.20
C VAL A 192 -22.93 29.93 2.77
N LEU A 193 -23.48 29.37 3.85
CA LEU A 193 -24.65 29.92 4.54
C LEU A 193 -24.30 31.06 5.51
N CYS A 194 -23.06 31.14 5.99
CA CYS A 194 -22.64 32.18 6.95
C CYS A 194 -22.93 33.63 6.49
N PRO A 195 -22.71 34.03 5.21
CA PRO A 195 -23.03 35.38 4.73
C PRO A 195 -24.51 35.77 4.81
N LEU A 196 -25.43 34.83 5.07
CA LEU A 196 -26.84 35.13 5.30
C LEU A 196 -27.10 35.74 6.69
N ILE A 197 -26.12 35.70 7.58
CA ILE A 197 -26.21 36.28 8.93
C ILE A 197 -26.04 37.80 8.83
N PRO A 198 -27.05 38.62 9.21
CA PRO A 198 -26.98 40.08 9.01
C PRO A 198 -25.88 40.78 9.81
N ALA A 199 -25.48 40.20 10.95
CA ALA A 199 -24.47 40.77 11.82
C ALA A 199 -23.08 40.26 11.42
N ALA A 200 -22.27 41.13 10.81
CA ALA A 200 -20.91 40.80 10.34
C ALA A 200 -20.00 40.20 11.42
N ALA A 201 -20.09 40.68 12.67
CA ALA A 201 -19.30 40.14 13.78
C ALA A 201 -19.69 38.68 14.09
N VAL A 202 -21.00 38.39 14.11
CA VAL A 202 -21.52 37.03 14.35
C VAL A 202 -21.18 36.12 13.17
N GLN A 203 -21.29 36.62 11.94
CA GLN A 203 -20.88 35.90 10.74
C GLN A 203 -19.43 35.42 10.83
N LEU A 204 -18.48 36.32 11.16
CA LEU A 204 -17.06 35.99 11.26
C LEU A 204 -16.78 34.98 12.39
N VAL A 205 -17.40 35.15 13.55
CA VAL A 205 -17.26 34.20 14.68
C VAL A 205 -17.77 32.81 14.30
N VAL A 206 -18.93 32.72 13.65
CA VAL A 206 -19.50 31.43 13.20
C VAL A 206 -18.59 30.77 12.15
N MET A 207 -18.08 31.53 11.17
CA MET A 207 -17.11 31.03 10.20
C MET A 207 -15.84 30.48 10.88
N ASN A 208 -15.30 31.20 11.86
CA ASN A 208 -14.15 30.76 12.64
C ASN A 208 -14.42 29.46 13.40
N ILE A 209 -15.55 29.35 14.11
CA ILE A 209 -15.92 28.12 14.83
C ILE A 209 -15.98 26.92 13.88
N ILE A 210 -16.60 27.07 12.71
CA ILE A 210 -16.69 26.00 11.69
C ILE A 210 -15.28 25.57 11.24
N LEU A 211 -14.39 26.53 10.97
CA LEU A 211 -13.03 26.26 10.51
C LEU A 211 -12.14 25.65 11.60
N TYR A 212 -12.26 26.10 12.86
CA TYR A 212 -11.56 25.49 14.00
C TYR A 212 -11.97 24.03 14.20
N LEU A 213 -13.28 23.74 14.16
CA LEU A 213 -13.78 22.37 14.24
C LEU A 213 -13.27 21.50 13.08
N SER A 214 -13.28 22.04 11.85
CA SER A 214 -12.72 21.38 10.66
C SER A 214 -11.23 21.08 10.83
N LEU A 215 -10.44 22.07 11.28
CA LEU A 215 -9.00 21.95 11.50
C LEU A 215 -8.69 20.85 12.51
N VAL A 216 -9.35 20.85 13.68
CA VAL A 216 -9.17 19.81 14.70
C VAL A 216 -9.49 18.43 14.14
N THR A 217 -10.61 18.31 13.42
CA THR A 217 -11.04 17.03 12.83
C THR A 217 -10.02 16.51 11.82
N ILE A 218 -9.47 17.36 10.95
CA ILE A 218 -8.45 16.97 9.97
C ILE A 218 -7.12 16.66 10.66
N ALA A 219 -6.70 17.47 11.62
CA ALA A 219 -5.44 17.30 12.35
C ALA A 219 -5.41 15.98 13.13
N VAL A 220 -6.51 15.59 13.77
CA VAL A 220 -6.62 14.32 14.51
C VAL A 220 -6.80 13.14 13.57
N ALA A 221 -7.70 13.24 12.60
CA ALA A 221 -8.06 12.10 11.78
C ALA A 221 -7.04 11.80 10.66
N GLN A 222 -6.33 12.81 10.14
CA GLN A 222 -5.41 12.67 9.00
C GLN A 222 -6.05 11.89 7.83
N PRO A 223 -7.19 12.35 7.29
CA PRO A 223 -8.03 11.56 6.39
C PRO A 223 -7.44 11.39 4.99
N TRP A 224 -6.53 12.27 4.56
CA TRP A 224 -5.96 12.23 3.22
C TRP A 224 -5.04 11.03 3.05
N ARG A 225 -5.10 10.41 1.86
CA ARG A 225 -4.26 9.24 1.54
C ARG A 225 -2.78 9.55 1.51
N LEU A 226 -2.41 10.73 1.00
CA LEU A 226 -1.03 11.20 1.01
C LEU A 226 -0.78 12.03 2.27
N PRO A 227 0.21 11.69 3.11
CA PRO A 227 0.52 12.45 4.33
C PRO A 227 0.79 13.94 4.05
N MET A 228 1.47 14.25 2.95
CA MET A 228 1.75 15.62 2.53
C MET A 228 0.48 16.42 2.22
N SER A 229 -0.59 15.77 1.75
CA SER A 229 -1.87 16.45 1.55
C SER A 229 -2.54 16.82 2.86
N ASN A 230 -2.39 16.01 3.94
CA ASN A 230 -2.87 16.41 5.26
C ASN A 230 -2.12 17.65 5.77
N VAL A 231 -0.79 17.68 5.62
CA VAL A 231 0.04 18.82 6.03
C VAL A 231 -0.36 20.09 5.28
N LEU A 232 -0.52 20.00 3.96
CA LEU A 232 -0.94 21.13 3.13
C LEU A 232 -2.34 21.62 3.54
N ASP A 233 -3.29 20.72 3.76
CA ASP A 233 -4.66 21.09 4.13
C ASP A 233 -4.71 21.77 5.51
N ILE A 234 -3.97 21.25 6.50
CA ILE A 234 -3.82 21.87 7.82
C ILE A 234 -3.23 23.27 7.70
N TRP A 235 -2.16 23.42 6.92
CA TRP A 235 -1.50 24.71 6.73
C TRP A 235 -2.41 25.74 6.03
N LEU A 236 -3.21 25.30 5.03
CA LEU A 236 -4.22 26.15 4.39
C LEU A 236 -5.33 26.56 5.36
N HIS A 237 -5.79 25.65 6.22
CA HIS A 237 -6.78 25.98 7.25
C HIS A 237 -6.25 27.00 8.26
N ILE A 238 -5.00 26.85 8.71
CA ILE A 238 -4.35 27.81 9.61
C ILE A 238 -4.26 29.17 8.94
N GLY A 239 -3.82 29.24 7.68
CA GLY A 239 -3.75 30.50 6.95
C GLY A 239 -5.12 31.18 6.78
N LEU A 240 -6.17 30.41 6.46
CA LEU A 240 -7.53 30.94 6.35
C LEU A 240 -8.07 31.45 7.70
N LEU A 241 -7.82 30.72 8.79
CA LEU A 241 -8.19 31.14 10.15
C LEU A 241 -7.50 32.45 10.54
N VAL A 242 -6.19 32.58 10.26
CA VAL A 242 -5.46 33.83 10.54
C VAL A 242 -6.08 35.01 9.78
N VAL A 243 -6.42 34.84 8.50
CA VAL A 243 -7.06 35.91 7.71
C VAL A 243 -8.43 36.30 8.28
N LEU A 244 -9.24 35.33 8.71
CA LEU A 244 -10.56 35.59 9.29
C LEU A 244 -10.49 36.18 10.70
N ASP A 245 -9.57 35.69 11.54
CA ASP A 245 -9.31 36.23 12.87
C ASP A 245 -8.86 37.68 12.77
N MET A 246 -7.95 37.99 11.85
CA MET A 246 -7.59 39.38 11.56
C MET A 246 -8.84 40.18 11.16
N ALA A 247 -9.63 39.70 10.18
CA ALA A 247 -10.86 40.40 9.76
C ALA A 247 -11.85 40.65 10.92
N SER A 248 -11.93 39.74 11.89
CA SER A 248 -12.78 39.89 13.08
C SER A 248 -12.31 41.01 14.01
N VAL A 249 -10.99 41.18 14.18
CA VAL A 249 -10.41 42.26 14.96
C VAL A 249 -10.72 43.63 14.33
N PHE A 250 -10.72 43.73 12.99
CA PHE A 250 -11.11 44.96 12.27
C PHE A 250 -12.60 45.28 12.34
N ALA A 251 -13.45 44.28 12.57
CA ALA A 251 -14.87 44.52 12.73
C ALA A 251 -15.18 45.32 14.01
N ALA A 252 -14.26 45.30 14.99
CA ALA A 252 -14.51 45.78 16.34
C ALA A 252 -13.80 47.10 16.72
N GLN A 253 -12.74 47.57 16.02
CA GLN A 253 -11.90 48.71 16.45
C GLN A 253 -11.16 49.48 15.32
N ASP A 254 -10.75 50.73 15.61
CA ASP A 254 -9.89 51.64 14.81
C ASP A 254 -8.42 51.14 14.68
N VAL A 255 -8.22 49.87 14.35
CA VAL A 255 -6.89 49.32 14.07
C VAL A 255 -6.43 49.83 12.70
N ASP A 256 -5.13 50.10 12.55
CA ASP A 256 -4.55 50.55 11.28
C ASP A 256 -4.83 49.55 10.15
N VAL A 257 -5.69 49.97 9.21
CA VAL A 257 -6.12 49.20 8.04
C VAL A 257 -4.90 48.77 7.22
N PHE A 258 -3.84 49.59 7.18
CA PHE A 258 -2.63 49.30 6.43
C PHE A 258 -1.91 48.06 6.98
N VAL A 259 -1.67 48.00 8.29
CA VAL A 259 -0.91 46.92 8.94
C VAL A 259 -1.61 45.57 8.76
N SER A 260 -2.92 45.49 8.92
CA SER A 260 -3.62 44.22 8.74
C SER A 260 -3.82 43.81 7.30
N THR A 261 -4.09 44.76 6.41
CA THR A 261 -4.14 44.44 4.98
C THR A 261 -2.79 43.88 4.54
N PHE A 262 -1.68 44.45 5.04
CA PHE A 262 -0.34 43.95 4.81
C PHE A 262 -0.12 42.54 5.39
N ILE A 263 -0.46 42.30 6.66
CA ILE A 263 -0.35 40.97 7.29
C ILE A 263 -1.18 39.94 6.53
N SER A 264 -2.45 40.25 6.23
CA SER A 264 -3.36 39.36 5.50
C SER A 264 -2.85 39.07 4.08
N MET A 265 -2.28 40.06 3.40
CA MET A 265 -1.66 39.90 2.08
C MET A 265 -0.43 38.99 2.16
N MET A 266 0.43 39.17 3.18
CA MET A 266 1.59 38.29 3.38
C MET A 266 1.15 36.85 3.58
N PHE A 267 0.19 36.58 4.47
CA PHE A 267 -0.34 35.23 4.68
C PHE A 267 -0.97 34.64 3.41
N LEU A 268 -1.71 35.43 2.64
CA LEU A 268 -2.27 34.97 1.37
C LEU A 268 -1.17 34.63 0.35
N ILE A 269 -0.16 35.47 0.21
CA ILE A 269 0.97 35.21 -0.69
C ILE A 269 1.69 33.94 -0.26
N PHE A 270 1.93 33.75 1.04
CA PHE A 270 2.49 32.51 1.55
C PHE A 270 1.60 31.33 1.19
N MET A 271 0.29 31.38 1.45
CA MET A 271 -0.69 30.34 1.09
C MET A 271 -0.60 29.95 -0.39
N ILE A 272 -0.67 30.95 -1.28
CA ILE A 272 -0.57 30.72 -2.73
C ILE A 272 0.77 30.11 -3.10
N ALA A 273 1.88 30.62 -2.55
CA ALA A 273 3.22 30.10 -2.82
C ALA A 273 3.36 28.63 -2.37
N GLY A 274 2.80 28.26 -1.22
CA GLY A 274 2.82 26.86 -0.76
C GLY A 274 1.96 25.93 -1.61
N VAL A 275 0.80 26.38 -2.08
CA VAL A 275 -0.03 25.61 -3.04
C VAL A 275 0.72 25.43 -4.37
N LEU A 276 1.28 26.51 -4.92
CA LEU A 276 2.07 26.45 -6.16
C LEU A 276 3.30 25.56 -5.99
N GLY A 277 3.98 25.64 -4.83
CA GLY A 277 5.09 24.77 -4.48
C GLY A 277 4.69 23.29 -4.40
N ALA A 278 3.55 22.97 -3.78
CA ALA A 278 3.03 21.61 -3.72
C ALA A 278 2.62 21.07 -5.10
N ILE A 279 2.00 21.90 -5.95
CA ILE A 279 1.67 21.55 -7.33
C ILE A 279 2.95 21.30 -8.14
N LEU A 280 3.92 22.21 -8.06
CA LEU A 280 5.20 22.08 -8.76
C LEU A 280 5.95 20.82 -8.30
N TRP A 281 6.01 20.58 -6.99
CA TRP A 281 6.58 19.36 -6.43
C TRP A 281 5.86 18.11 -6.94
N GLY A 282 4.53 18.12 -6.97
CA GLY A 282 3.72 17.03 -7.50
C GLY A 282 4.00 16.77 -8.99
N ILE A 283 4.11 17.82 -9.81
CA ILE A 283 4.45 17.71 -11.24
C ILE A 283 5.87 17.17 -11.40
N VAL A 284 6.85 17.72 -10.68
CA VAL A 284 8.26 17.27 -10.73
C VAL A 284 8.35 15.79 -10.33
N MET A 285 7.69 15.39 -9.25
CA MET A 285 7.63 14.00 -8.81
C MET A 285 6.95 13.09 -9.85
N GLN A 286 5.83 13.54 -10.43
CA GLN A 286 5.11 12.78 -11.45
C GLN A 286 5.96 12.59 -12.71
N VAL A 287 6.63 13.65 -13.17
CA VAL A 287 7.53 13.59 -14.34
C VAL A 287 8.76 12.73 -14.03
N ALA A 288 9.34 12.86 -12.84
CA ALA A 288 10.45 12.03 -12.40
C ALA A 288 10.06 10.54 -12.41
N ARG A 289 8.89 10.19 -11.85
CA ARG A 289 8.35 8.82 -11.84
C ARG A 289 8.04 8.30 -13.24
N TRP A 290 7.53 9.16 -14.13
CA TRP A 290 7.29 8.76 -15.52
C TRP A 290 8.59 8.47 -16.26
N ARG A 291 9.66 9.22 -15.98
CA ARG A 291 10.98 8.99 -16.59
C ARG A 291 11.74 7.82 -15.98
N ARG A 292 11.59 7.59 -14.68
CA ARG A 292 12.26 6.51 -13.93
C ARG A 292 11.31 5.98 -12.88
N LYS A 293 10.81 4.77 -13.11
CA LYS A 293 10.06 4.06 -12.10
C LYS A 293 11.00 3.69 -10.94
N PRO A 294 10.56 3.80 -9.68
CA PRO A 294 11.42 3.50 -8.54
C PRO A 294 11.80 2.02 -8.45
N TRP A 295 10.99 1.13 -9.03
CA TRP A 295 11.20 -0.32 -8.98
C TRP A 295 11.42 -0.88 -10.37
N ARG A 296 12.54 -1.56 -10.58
CA ARG A 296 12.78 -2.35 -11.79
C ARG A 296 11.90 -3.61 -11.78
N PHE A 297 11.81 -4.28 -10.63
CA PHE A 297 11.05 -5.52 -10.46
C PHE A 297 10.06 -5.43 -9.30
N PHE A 298 8.88 -6.00 -9.49
CA PHE A 298 7.89 -6.28 -8.44
C PHE A 298 7.69 -7.79 -8.34
N LEU A 299 7.86 -8.37 -7.16
CA LEU A 299 7.70 -9.81 -6.95
C LEU A 299 6.30 -10.14 -6.39
N SER A 300 5.39 -10.56 -7.28
CA SER A 300 4.08 -11.08 -6.90
C SER A 300 4.23 -12.56 -6.53
N HIS A 301 3.98 -12.89 -5.26
CA HIS A 301 4.22 -14.23 -4.73
C HIS A 301 3.23 -14.62 -3.63
N HIS A 302 3.10 -15.93 -3.42
CA HIS A 302 2.30 -16.46 -2.32
C HIS A 302 3.17 -16.54 -1.06
N LYS A 303 2.70 -15.93 0.04
CA LYS A 303 3.47 -15.69 1.25
C LYS A 303 4.12 -16.96 1.83
N SER A 304 3.33 -18.01 2.04
CA SER A 304 3.81 -19.21 2.73
C SER A 304 4.48 -20.24 1.83
N SER A 305 4.25 -20.18 0.52
CA SER A 305 4.73 -21.23 -0.41
C SER A 305 5.91 -20.80 -1.27
N THR A 306 6.14 -19.48 -1.39
CA THR A 306 7.14 -18.90 -2.32
C THR A 306 7.82 -17.67 -1.71
N GLY A 307 7.70 -17.47 -0.39
CA GLY A 307 8.21 -16.26 0.27
C GLY A 307 9.73 -16.26 0.36
N ALA A 308 10.33 -17.38 0.76
CA ALA A 308 11.77 -17.56 0.76
C ALA A 308 12.34 -17.52 -0.66
N ALA A 309 11.70 -18.19 -1.62
CA ALA A 309 12.11 -18.16 -3.02
C ALA A 309 12.05 -16.73 -3.61
N ALA A 310 11.01 -15.95 -3.31
CA ALA A 310 10.90 -14.56 -3.74
C ALA A 310 12.01 -13.69 -3.15
N ARG A 311 12.31 -13.85 -1.85
CA ARG A 311 13.38 -13.11 -1.18
C ARG A 311 14.77 -13.47 -1.72
N LEU A 312 15.02 -14.75 -1.97
CA LEU A 312 16.26 -15.22 -2.59
C LEU A 312 16.42 -14.62 -3.99
N LEU A 313 15.37 -14.64 -4.81
CA LEU A 313 15.38 -14.02 -6.13
C LEU A 313 15.67 -12.51 -6.05
N LYS A 314 15.06 -11.80 -5.09
CA LYS A 314 15.35 -10.38 -4.84
C LYS A 314 16.84 -10.15 -4.55
N ILE A 315 17.44 -10.95 -3.67
CA ILE A 315 18.87 -10.84 -3.33
C ILE A 315 19.73 -11.01 -4.59
N HIS A 316 19.46 -12.05 -5.41
CA HIS A 316 20.23 -12.29 -6.64
C HIS A 316 20.02 -11.21 -7.71
N LEU A 317 18.81 -10.69 -7.87
CA LEU A 317 18.54 -9.57 -8.79
C LEU A 317 19.32 -8.31 -8.37
N GLN A 318 19.31 -7.97 -7.08
CA GLN A 318 20.02 -6.79 -6.57
C GLN A 318 21.55 -6.96 -6.62
N LYS A 319 22.07 -8.17 -6.46
CA LYS A 319 23.51 -8.46 -6.62
C LYS A 319 24.00 -8.23 -8.04
N ARG A 320 23.16 -8.43 -9.06
CA ARG A 320 23.55 -8.23 -10.47
C ARG A 320 23.77 -6.78 -10.83
N SER A 321 22.97 -5.89 -10.25
CA SER A 321 23.08 -4.47 -10.52
C SER A 321 22.47 -3.66 -9.39
N PRO A 322 23.14 -2.57 -8.93
CA PRO A 322 22.53 -1.64 -7.98
C PRO A 322 21.29 -0.94 -8.57
N PHE A 323 21.09 -0.98 -9.90
CA PHE A 323 19.91 -0.43 -10.57
C PHE A 323 18.71 -1.38 -10.58
N PHE A 324 18.87 -2.66 -10.21
CA PHE A 324 17.77 -3.64 -10.16
C PHE A 324 17.02 -3.57 -8.83
N THR A 325 16.45 -2.39 -8.56
CA THR A 325 15.58 -2.18 -7.41
C THR A 325 14.38 -3.13 -7.50
N THR A 326 14.18 -3.91 -6.44
CA THR A 326 13.18 -4.98 -6.42
C THR A 326 12.28 -4.81 -5.20
N PHE A 327 10.98 -4.65 -5.46
CA PHE A 327 9.94 -4.56 -4.43
C PHE A 327 9.47 -5.95 -4.01
N LEU A 328 9.42 -6.17 -2.69
CA LEU A 328 8.85 -7.36 -2.06
C LEU A 328 7.92 -6.94 -0.93
N ASP A 329 6.70 -7.48 -0.87
CA ASP A 329 5.67 -7.06 0.08
C ASP A 329 6.14 -7.19 1.55
N THR A 330 6.79 -8.30 1.91
CA THR A 330 7.31 -8.57 3.26
C THR A 330 8.39 -7.59 3.73
N ASP A 331 9.11 -6.94 2.81
CA ASP A 331 10.19 -6.00 3.15
C ASP A 331 9.74 -4.54 3.06
N ASN A 332 8.85 -4.23 2.13
CA ASN A 332 8.60 -2.85 1.69
C ASN A 332 7.18 -2.35 1.97
N LEU A 333 6.22 -3.24 2.23
CA LEU A 333 4.82 -2.85 2.40
C LEU A 333 4.47 -2.66 3.88
N ARG A 334 4.13 -1.42 4.25
CA ARG A 334 3.59 -1.09 5.59
C ARG A 334 2.07 -0.96 5.59
N ASP A 335 1.50 -0.52 4.47
CA ASP A 335 0.07 -0.35 4.27
C ASP A 335 -0.39 -1.09 3.01
N LEU A 336 -1.30 -2.04 3.20
CA LEU A 336 -1.90 -2.84 2.13
C LEU A 336 -2.65 -1.98 1.10
N THR A 337 -3.08 -0.77 1.48
CA THR A 337 -3.75 0.15 0.56
C THR A 337 -2.82 0.71 -0.51
N GLU A 338 -1.51 0.64 -0.32
CA GLU A 338 -0.49 1.09 -1.28
C GLU A 338 -0.02 -0.02 -2.22
N LEU A 339 -0.39 -1.28 -1.97
CA LEU A 339 0.11 -2.44 -2.73
C LEU A 339 -0.01 -2.27 -4.25
N PHE A 340 -1.20 -1.93 -4.73
CA PHE A 340 -1.45 -1.73 -6.16
C PHE A 340 -0.82 -0.45 -6.72
N HIS A 341 -0.40 0.49 -5.87
CA HIS A 341 0.39 1.64 -6.30
C HIS A 341 1.83 1.20 -6.62
N PHE A 342 2.44 0.36 -5.78
CA PHE A 342 3.78 -0.17 -6.03
C PHE A 342 3.87 -1.02 -7.30
N VAL A 343 2.82 -1.78 -7.61
CA VAL A 343 2.72 -2.50 -8.90
C VAL A 343 2.85 -1.52 -10.07
N LYS A 344 2.12 -0.38 -10.04
CA LYS A 344 2.15 0.64 -11.11
C LYS A 344 3.51 1.33 -11.22
N ASP A 345 4.16 1.52 -10.09
CA ASP A 345 5.50 2.09 -9.96
C ASP A 345 6.62 1.10 -10.32
N SER A 346 6.28 -0.07 -10.87
CA SER A 346 7.25 -1.08 -11.28
C SER A 346 7.36 -1.23 -12.79
N GLU A 347 8.56 -1.46 -13.30
CA GLU A 347 8.80 -1.65 -14.74
C GLU A 347 8.42 -3.06 -15.18
N THR A 348 8.80 -4.07 -14.40
CA THR A 348 8.49 -5.47 -14.64
C THR A 348 7.83 -6.10 -13.41
N VAL A 349 6.74 -6.83 -13.61
CA VAL A 349 6.11 -7.66 -12.59
C VAL A 349 6.51 -9.11 -12.82
N LEU A 350 7.16 -9.73 -11.82
CA LEU A 350 7.47 -11.15 -11.81
C LEU A 350 6.40 -11.86 -10.99
N VAL A 351 5.62 -12.70 -11.65
CA VAL A 351 4.58 -13.51 -11.01
C VAL A 351 5.16 -14.88 -10.72
N LEU A 352 5.42 -15.17 -9.45
CA LEU A 352 5.88 -16.48 -8.98
C LEU A 352 4.68 -17.42 -8.93
N ALA A 353 4.43 -18.08 -10.05
CA ALA A 353 3.26 -18.89 -10.25
C ALA A 353 3.43 -20.27 -9.63
N SER A 354 3.25 -20.35 -8.31
CA SER A 354 3.08 -21.59 -7.55
C SER A 354 1.62 -22.06 -7.58
N PRO A 355 1.31 -23.32 -7.21
CA PRO A 355 -0.08 -23.81 -7.16
C PRO A 355 -1.03 -22.96 -6.29
N ALA A 356 -0.50 -22.29 -5.26
CA ALA A 356 -1.28 -21.50 -4.32
C ALA A 356 -1.45 -20.01 -4.71
N ILE A 357 -0.73 -19.51 -5.73
CA ILE A 357 -0.70 -18.07 -6.05
C ILE A 357 -2.09 -17.48 -6.32
N LEU A 358 -2.93 -18.22 -7.04
CA LEU A 358 -4.25 -17.76 -7.45
C LEU A 358 -5.30 -17.86 -6.33
N ALA A 359 -5.01 -18.60 -5.26
CA ALA A 359 -5.89 -18.68 -4.09
C ALA A 359 -5.82 -17.39 -3.24
N ARG A 360 -4.78 -16.57 -3.40
CA ARG A 360 -4.59 -15.33 -2.63
C ARG A 360 -5.08 -14.12 -3.43
N LYS A 361 -6.18 -13.52 -2.96
CA LYS A 361 -6.80 -12.32 -3.59
C LYS A 361 -5.84 -11.17 -3.88
N TRP A 362 -4.83 -10.94 -3.02
CA TRP A 362 -3.88 -9.84 -3.20
C TRP A 362 -2.97 -10.07 -4.42
N CYS A 363 -2.46 -11.28 -4.60
CA CYS A 363 -1.68 -11.67 -5.77
C CYS A 363 -2.50 -11.54 -7.06
N VAL A 364 -3.78 -11.94 -6.99
CA VAL A 364 -4.73 -11.77 -8.10
C VAL A 364 -4.93 -10.28 -8.41
N GLY A 365 -5.08 -9.43 -7.39
CA GLY A 365 -5.18 -7.99 -7.55
C GLY A 365 -3.93 -7.36 -8.16
N GLU A 366 -2.74 -7.86 -7.83
CA GLU A 366 -1.47 -7.44 -8.45
C GLU A 366 -1.44 -7.79 -9.93
N ILE A 367 -1.81 -9.02 -10.30
CA ILE A 367 -1.90 -9.48 -11.70
C ILE A 367 -2.91 -8.63 -12.48
N VAL A 368 -4.10 -8.37 -11.91
CA VAL A 368 -5.10 -7.49 -12.53
C VAL A 368 -4.55 -6.08 -12.73
N THR A 369 -3.88 -5.54 -11.72
CA THR A 369 -3.30 -4.19 -11.78
C THR A 369 -2.24 -4.10 -12.87
N ALA A 370 -1.35 -5.10 -12.96
CA ALA A 370 -0.34 -5.20 -14.00
C ALA A 370 -0.97 -5.24 -15.40
N LYS A 371 -2.04 -6.02 -15.58
CA LYS A 371 -2.79 -6.06 -16.84
C LYS A 371 -3.42 -4.72 -17.19
N GLN A 372 -4.14 -4.11 -16.25
CA GLN A 372 -4.87 -2.86 -16.49
C GLN A 372 -3.96 -1.68 -16.86
N HIS A 373 -2.70 -1.72 -16.44
CA HIS A 373 -1.73 -0.65 -16.69
C HIS A 373 -0.66 -1.05 -17.72
N ASP A 374 -0.88 -2.16 -18.44
CA ASP A 374 0.00 -2.69 -19.47
C ASP A 374 1.48 -2.79 -19.02
N ILE A 375 1.70 -3.29 -17.81
CA ILE A 375 3.03 -3.44 -17.23
C ILE A 375 3.65 -4.73 -17.76
N HIS A 376 4.93 -4.67 -18.15
CA HIS A 376 5.65 -5.86 -18.58
C HIS A 376 5.60 -6.91 -17.47
N THR A 377 5.08 -8.10 -17.80
CA THR A 377 4.82 -9.15 -16.80
C THR A 377 5.43 -10.45 -17.28
N VAL A 378 6.23 -11.07 -16.42
CA VAL A 378 6.88 -12.36 -16.66
C VAL A 378 6.34 -13.37 -15.66
N LEU A 379 5.95 -14.54 -16.16
CA LEU A 379 5.44 -15.63 -15.36
C LEU A 379 6.59 -16.60 -15.03
N LEU A 380 7.01 -16.64 -13.76
CA LEU A 380 7.93 -17.66 -13.26
C LEU A 380 7.09 -18.89 -12.90
N LYS A 381 7.03 -19.88 -13.79
CA LYS A 381 6.06 -20.98 -13.68
C LYS A 381 6.63 -22.17 -12.92
N TRP A 382 6.00 -22.54 -11.80
CA TRP A 382 6.30 -23.79 -11.12
C TRP A 382 5.85 -24.99 -11.96
N PRO A 383 6.55 -26.13 -11.89
CA PRO A 383 6.17 -27.36 -12.59
C PRO A 383 4.75 -27.83 -12.24
N THR A 384 4.36 -27.65 -10.98
CA THR A 384 3.04 -28.01 -10.44
C THR A 384 1.93 -26.97 -10.70
N PHE A 385 2.26 -25.81 -11.29
CA PHE A 385 1.28 -24.76 -11.53
C PHE A 385 0.34 -25.09 -12.70
N GLN A 386 -0.95 -24.98 -12.43
CA GLN A 386 -2.01 -25.15 -13.41
C GLN A 386 -2.62 -23.81 -13.78
N TYR A 387 -2.81 -23.57 -15.08
CA TYR A 387 -3.50 -22.39 -15.55
C TYR A 387 -4.98 -22.40 -15.14
N PRO A 388 -5.57 -21.23 -14.85
CA PRO A 388 -6.97 -21.14 -14.48
C PRO A 388 -7.87 -21.60 -15.62
N THR A 389 -8.66 -22.64 -15.36
CA THR A 389 -9.63 -23.21 -16.30
C THR A 389 -10.83 -22.28 -16.50
N GLU A 390 -11.68 -22.60 -17.47
CA GLU A 390 -12.94 -21.86 -17.64
C GLU A 390 -13.88 -22.02 -16.44
N THR A 391 -13.89 -23.19 -15.80
CA THR A 391 -14.67 -23.44 -14.58
C THR A 391 -14.17 -22.60 -13.40
N PHE A 392 -12.85 -22.47 -13.24
CA PHE A 392 -12.23 -21.56 -12.28
C PHE A 392 -12.70 -20.12 -12.50
N ARG A 393 -12.68 -19.64 -13.75
CA ARG A 393 -13.13 -18.28 -14.11
C ARG A 393 -14.62 -18.03 -13.92
N LYS A 394 -15.46 -19.06 -14.01
CA LYS A 394 -16.91 -18.93 -13.74
C LYS A 394 -17.21 -18.88 -12.24
N ASN A 395 -16.35 -19.46 -11.40
CA ASN A 395 -16.56 -19.61 -9.96
C ASN A 395 -15.48 -18.87 -9.12
N LEU A 396 -15.15 -17.63 -9.49
CA LEU A 396 -14.05 -16.88 -8.87
C LEU A 396 -14.20 -16.69 -7.35
N THR A 397 -15.40 -16.40 -6.86
CA THR A 397 -15.69 -16.24 -5.42
C THR A 397 -15.35 -17.50 -4.61
N PHE A 398 -15.63 -18.67 -5.17
CA PHE A 398 -15.31 -19.94 -4.52
C PHE A 398 -13.82 -20.27 -4.64
N ALA A 399 -13.24 -20.03 -5.81
CA ALA A 399 -11.86 -20.37 -6.09
C ALA A 399 -10.83 -19.44 -5.42
N ILE A 400 -11.22 -18.19 -5.15
CA ILE A 400 -10.37 -17.13 -4.59
C ILE A 400 -11.08 -16.51 -3.39
N PRO A 401 -10.88 -17.06 -2.18
CA PRO A 401 -11.59 -16.61 -0.99
C PRO A 401 -11.44 -15.10 -0.73
N GLY A 402 -12.58 -14.40 -0.67
CA GLY A 402 -12.66 -12.96 -0.38
C GLY A 402 -12.19 -12.04 -1.50
N VAL A 403 -12.18 -12.51 -2.75
CA VAL A 403 -11.85 -11.72 -3.95
C VAL A 403 -12.73 -10.47 -4.11
N GLU A 404 -13.94 -10.48 -3.54
CA GLU A 404 -14.87 -9.34 -3.48
C GLU A 404 -14.25 -8.09 -2.85
N ALA A 405 -13.33 -8.27 -1.91
CA ALA A 405 -12.64 -7.17 -1.24
C ALA A 405 -11.83 -6.30 -2.22
N LEU A 406 -11.45 -6.86 -3.39
CA LEU A 406 -10.75 -6.10 -4.43
C LEU A 406 -11.64 -5.02 -5.06
N ALA A 407 -12.97 -5.09 -4.94
CA ALA A 407 -13.88 -4.06 -5.41
C ALA A 407 -13.64 -2.71 -4.71
N ALA A 408 -13.17 -2.71 -3.46
CA ALA A 408 -12.75 -1.49 -2.75
C ALA A 408 -11.59 -0.76 -3.46
N HIS A 409 -10.80 -1.49 -4.24
CA HIS A 409 -9.69 -0.97 -5.05
C HIS A 409 -10.08 -0.72 -6.51
N GLY A 410 -11.37 -0.84 -6.84
CA GLY A 410 -11.89 -0.63 -8.20
C GLY A 410 -11.65 -1.81 -9.16
N ILE A 411 -11.32 -2.99 -8.63
CA ILE A 411 -11.12 -4.22 -9.40
C ILE A 411 -12.42 -5.02 -9.34
N SER A 412 -13.06 -5.24 -10.50
CA SER A 412 -14.26 -6.06 -10.63
C SER A 412 -13.94 -7.55 -10.81
N LEU A 413 -14.92 -8.42 -10.61
CA LEU A 413 -14.79 -9.84 -10.93
C LEU A 413 -14.54 -10.08 -12.43
N ASP A 414 -15.09 -9.23 -13.30
CA ASP A 414 -14.83 -9.28 -14.73
C ASP A 414 -13.36 -8.95 -15.05
N ASP A 415 -12.79 -7.96 -14.36
CA ASP A 415 -11.37 -7.61 -14.46
C ASP A 415 -10.49 -8.80 -14.03
N VAL A 416 -10.87 -9.49 -12.95
CA VAL A 416 -10.19 -10.71 -12.49
C VAL A 416 -10.27 -11.81 -13.53
N SER A 417 -11.47 -12.10 -14.05
CA SER A 417 -11.69 -13.14 -15.07
C SER A 417 -10.86 -12.87 -16.34
N LEU A 418 -10.80 -11.62 -16.78
CA LEU A 418 -9.99 -11.20 -17.93
C LEU A 418 -8.49 -11.37 -17.65
N ALA A 419 -8.03 -11.00 -16.46
CA ALA A 419 -6.63 -11.18 -16.05
C ALA A 419 -6.25 -12.66 -15.97
N MET A 420 -7.12 -13.52 -15.45
CA MET A 420 -6.91 -14.97 -15.44
C MET A 420 -6.77 -15.55 -16.85
N LYS A 421 -7.55 -15.05 -17.82
CA LYS A 421 -7.40 -15.43 -19.23
C LYS A 421 -6.07 -14.93 -19.82
N TRP A 422 -5.68 -13.69 -19.51
CA TRP A 422 -4.42 -13.08 -19.97
C TRP A 422 -3.17 -13.76 -19.40
N LEU A 423 -3.26 -14.36 -18.22
CA LEU A 423 -2.13 -15.08 -17.60
C LEU A 423 -1.54 -16.15 -18.52
N GLY A 424 -2.37 -16.79 -19.35
CA GLY A 424 -1.95 -17.80 -20.33
C GLY A 424 -1.21 -17.25 -21.55
N SER A 425 -1.22 -15.93 -21.78
CA SER A 425 -0.50 -15.28 -22.89
C SER A 425 0.80 -14.62 -22.47
N LEU A 426 1.21 -14.75 -21.21
CA LEU A 426 2.43 -14.13 -20.69
C LEU A 426 3.69 -14.85 -21.17
N ASN A 427 4.81 -14.14 -21.13
CA ASN A 427 6.12 -14.76 -21.33
C ASN A 427 6.45 -15.63 -20.10
N VAL A 428 6.86 -16.87 -20.33
CA VAL A 428 7.03 -17.89 -19.28
C VAL A 428 8.49 -18.22 -19.12
N VAL A 429 9.00 -18.10 -17.89
CA VAL A 429 10.30 -18.65 -17.49
C VAL A 429 10.02 -19.82 -16.56
N PRO A 430 10.45 -21.05 -16.90
CA PRO A 430 10.23 -22.20 -16.04
C PRO A 430 11.03 -22.07 -14.74
N PHE A 431 10.38 -22.36 -13.62
CA PHE A 431 11.06 -22.55 -12.33
C PHE A 431 11.46 -24.02 -12.21
N PRO A 432 12.67 -24.35 -11.73
CA PRO A 432 13.13 -25.74 -11.66
C PRO A 432 12.35 -26.56 -10.63
N ASP A 433 12.33 -27.89 -10.78
CA ASP A 433 11.81 -28.82 -9.76
C ASP A 433 12.70 -28.84 -8.51
N LEU A 434 14.02 -28.88 -8.69
CA LEU A 434 15.02 -28.78 -7.64
C LEU A 434 15.77 -27.46 -7.76
N LEU A 435 15.73 -26.66 -6.71
CA LEU A 435 16.35 -25.34 -6.70
C LEU A 435 17.86 -25.48 -6.48
N ASP A 436 18.66 -25.08 -7.47
CA ASP A 436 20.12 -24.97 -7.35
C ASP A 436 20.61 -23.56 -7.74
N ALA A 437 21.86 -23.26 -7.39
CA ALA A 437 22.50 -21.98 -7.68
C ALA A 437 22.51 -21.66 -9.19
N ASP A 438 22.80 -22.65 -10.03
CA ASP A 438 22.86 -22.48 -11.49
C ASP A 438 21.47 -22.14 -12.08
N SER A 439 20.40 -22.75 -11.57
CA SER A 439 19.04 -22.43 -12.00
C SER A 439 18.63 -21.02 -11.59
N LEU A 440 19.02 -20.55 -10.40
CA LEU A 440 18.78 -19.17 -9.99
C LEU A 440 19.48 -18.16 -10.91
N ILE A 441 20.72 -18.46 -11.30
CA ILE A 441 21.46 -17.64 -12.27
C ILE A 441 20.74 -17.63 -13.61
N ARG A 442 20.32 -18.80 -14.13
CA ARG A 442 19.56 -18.90 -15.38
C ARG A 442 18.23 -18.14 -15.34
N ILE A 443 17.48 -18.24 -14.24
CA ILE A 443 16.23 -17.49 -14.04
C ILE A 443 16.51 -16.00 -14.10
N CYS A 444 17.52 -15.53 -13.37
CA CYS A 444 17.87 -14.12 -13.38
C CYS A 444 18.37 -13.68 -14.76
N ASP A 445 19.13 -14.50 -15.50
CA ASP A 445 19.62 -14.17 -16.86
C ASP A 445 18.44 -13.97 -17.82
N ASN A 446 17.45 -14.87 -17.76
CA ASN A 446 16.24 -14.80 -18.57
C ASN A 446 15.39 -13.57 -18.22
N VAL A 447 15.29 -13.24 -16.94
CA VAL A 447 14.48 -12.10 -16.46
C VAL A 447 15.16 -10.75 -16.75
N THR A 448 16.48 -10.65 -16.57
CA THR A 448 17.20 -9.39 -16.74
C THR A 448 17.67 -9.16 -18.17
N GLY A 449 17.72 -10.20 -19.00
CA GLY A 449 18.31 -10.15 -20.35
C GLY A 449 19.82 -9.89 -20.34
N THR A 450 20.47 -10.10 -19.18
CA THR A 450 21.91 -9.90 -18.99
C THR A 450 22.55 -11.22 -18.64
N VAL A 451 23.70 -11.54 -19.23
CA VAL A 451 24.51 -12.67 -18.79
C VAL A 451 25.29 -12.26 -17.55
N SER A 452 25.23 -13.07 -16.49
CA SER A 452 26.08 -12.86 -15.31
C SER A 452 27.56 -12.82 -15.71
N SER A 453 28.21 -11.67 -15.57
CA SER A 453 29.68 -11.55 -15.65
C SER A 453 30.35 -12.05 -14.35
N VAL A 454 29.56 -12.38 -13.32
CA VAL A 454 30.06 -12.95 -12.08
C VAL A 454 30.45 -14.39 -12.41
N LYS A 455 31.73 -14.58 -12.77
CA LYS A 455 32.40 -15.86 -12.54
C LYS A 455 32.23 -16.15 -11.06
N ASP A 456 31.32 -17.03 -10.71
CA ASP A 456 31.18 -17.49 -9.33
C ASP A 456 32.55 -17.97 -8.85
N ARG A 457 33.05 -17.33 -7.79
CA ARG A 457 34.26 -17.77 -7.08
C ARG A 457 34.18 -19.25 -6.64
N ARG A 458 32.98 -19.84 -6.59
CA ARG A 458 32.73 -21.24 -6.25
C ARG A 458 32.91 -22.22 -7.42
N ASN A 459 32.79 -21.80 -8.69
CA ASN A 459 33.09 -22.68 -9.82
C ASN A 459 34.56 -22.63 -10.26
N SER A 460 35.36 -21.71 -9.72
CA SER A 460 36.84 -21.76 -9.84
C SER A 460 37.52 -22.69 -8.84
N SER A 461 36.81 -23.21 -7.83
CA SER A 461 37.38 -24.14 -6.83
C SER A 461 37.21 -25.61 -7.24
N LYS A 462 37.67 -25.97 -8.44
CA LYS A 462 38.29 -27.30 -8.63
C LYS A 462 39.72 -27.34 -8.08
N GLU A 463 40.24 -26.21 -7.61
CA GLU A 463 41.48 -26.12 -6.84
C GLU A 463 41.16 -26.14 -5.33
N SER A 464 41.50 -27.27 -4.69
CA SER A 464 41.64 -27.55 -3.24
C SER A 464 40.63 -26.92 -2.26
N PRO A 465 39.91 -27.73 -1.44
CA PRO A 465 38.94 -27.21 -0.49
C PRO A 465 39.67 -26.44 0.62
N ILE A 466 39.42 -25.14 0.71
CA ILE A 466 39.48 -24.47 2.01
C ILE A 466 38.49 -25.26 2.89
N ALA A 467 38.96 -25.79 4.03
CA ALA A 467 38.18 -26.69 4.88
C ALA A 467 36.84 -26.05 5.28
N ALA A 468 35.78 -26.40 4.57
CA ALA A 468 34.42 -26.11 4.99
C ALA A 468 34.20 -26.88 6.29
N ASN A 469 33.89 -26.18 7.38
CA ASN A 469 33.66 -26.81 8.70
C ASN A 469 32.21 -26.59 9.18
N CYS A 470 31.33 -26.17 8.28
CA CYS A 470 29.92 -25.90 8.55
C CYS A 470 29.06 -26.50 7.44
N LEU A 471 28.13 -27.39 7.79
CA LEU A 471 27.24 -28.08 6.86
C LEU A 471 25.83 -27.51 6.99
N LEU A 472 25.18 -27.20 5.88
CA LEU A 472 23.78 -26.77 5.84
C LEU A 472 22.93 -27.90 5.26
N LEU A 473 21.95 -28.36 6.03
CA LEU A 473 21.01 -29.41 5.65
C LEU A 473 19.61 -28.83 5.53
N ALA A 474 18.98 -29.01 4.37
CA ALA A 474 17.60 -28.65 4.13
C ALA A 474 16.92 -29.75 3.33
N ASP A 475 15.62 -29.93 3.51
CA ASP A 475 14.85 -30.89 2.72
C ASP A 475 14.90 -30.49 1.23
N PRO A 476 15.56 -31.27 0.35
CA PRO A 476 15.75 -30.88 -1.04
C PRO A 476 14.44 -30.90 -1.85
N ALA A 477 13.43 -31.65 -1.40
CA ALA A 477 12.11 -31.66 -2.02
C ALA A 477 11.30 -30.39 -1.70
N ASN A 478 11.65 -29.67 -0.63
CA ASN A 478 10.99 -28.44 -0.23
C ASN A 478 11.80 -27.21 -0.69
N GLN A 479 11.33 -26.58 -1.76
CA GLN A 479 11.99 -25.40 -2.34
C GLN A 479 12.08 -24.20 -1.40
N GLU A 480 11.14 -24.02 -0.48
CA GLU A 480 11.22 -22.94 0.52
C GLU A 480 12.30 -23.24 1.57
N ALA A 481 12.49 -24.51 1.94
CA ALA A 481 13.59 -24.92 2.82
C ALA A 481 14.95 -24.69 2.15
N VAL A 482 15.08 -25.10 0.89
CA VAL A 482 16.28 -24.87 0.07
C VAL A 482 16.54 -23.38 -0.14
N ALA A 483 15.52 -22.59 -0.47
CA ALA A 483 15.66 -21.15 -0.63
C ALA A 483 16.08 -20.48 0.68
N THR A 484 15.51 -20.90 1.82
CA THR A 484 15.91 -20.43 3.15
C THR A 484 17.36 -20.76 3.45
N CYS A 485 17.79 -21.97 3.10
CA CYS A 485 19.17 -22.42 3.23
C CYS A 485 20.14 -21.53 2.42
N TYR A 486 19.81 -21.21 1.16
CA TYR A 486 20.63 -20.31 0.33
C TYR A 486 20.66 -18.87 0.86
N ILE A 487 19.54 -18.34 1.35
CA ILE A 487 19.53 -17.01 1.99
C ILE A 487 20.45 -17.02 3.22
N LEU A 488 20.36 -18.05 4.04
CA LEU A 488 21.18 -18.19 5.23
C LEU A 488 22.67 -18.32 4.89
N ASP A 489 23.03 -19.16 3.92
CA ASP A 489 24.39 -19.30 3.37
C ASP A 489 24.96 -17.94 2.98
N GLU A 490 24.23 -17.21 2.15
CA GLU A 490 24.64 -15.90 1.64
C GLU A 490 24.86 -14.86 2.74
N MET A 491 23.99 -14.84 3.75
CA MET A 491 24.12 -13.92 4.87
C MET A 491 25.24 -14.36 5.84
N LEU A 492 25.41 -15.66 6.08
CA LEU A 492 26.44 -16.19 6.99
C LEU A 492 27.86 -15.99 6.45
N VAL A 493 28.09 -16.20 5.15
CA VAL A 493 29.42 -16.05 4.53
C VAL A 493 30.01 -14.66 4.82
N SER A 494 29.17 -13.62 4.85
CA SER A 494 29.60 -12.25 5.15
C SER A 494 30.04 -12.05 6.61
N LEU A 495 29.50 -12.82 7.55
CA LEU A 495 29.75 -12.70 8.99
C LEU A 495 30.87 -13.61 9.48
N LEU A 496 31.04 -14.78 8.87
CA LEU A 496 32.02 -15.80 9.30
C LEU A 496 33.47 -15.51 8.85
N LYS A 497 33.71 -14.41 8.11
CA LYS A 497 35.03 -13.88 7.73
C LYS A 497 36.05 -14.92 7.19
N GLY A 498 35.56 -16.01 6.58
CA GLY A 498 36.39 -17.08 6.02
C GLY A 498 36.93 -18.10 7.02
N GLU A 499 36.61 -18.01 8.32
CA GLU A 499 36.97 -19.03 9.31
C GLU A 499 36.14 -20.31 9.16
N LEU A 500 34.88 -20.14 8.77
CA LEU A 500 33.90 -21.21 8.54
C LEU A 500 33.20 -20.92 7.22
N LEU A 501 33.37 -21.83 6.26
CA LEU A 501 32.65 -21.78 4.99
C LEU A 501 31.47 -22.76 5.06
N PRO A 502 30.23 -22.27 5.05
CA PRO A 502 29.06 -23.14 4.92
C PRO A 502 29.06 -23.90 3.58
N LEU A 503 28.80 -25.19 3.66
CA LEU A 503 28.57 -26.08 2.54
C LEU A 503 27.13 -26.61 2.60
N MET A 504 26.34 -26.35 1.58
CA MET A 504 24.99 -26.89 1.46
C MET A 504 25.01 -28.22 0.70
N LEU A 505 24.39 -29.26 1.26
CA LEU A 505 24.19 -30.53 0.55
C LEU A 505 23.01 -30.45 -0.41
N ARG A 506 23.17 -31.08 -1.58
CA ARG A 506 22.12 -31.22 -2.60
C ARG A 506 21.50 -32.61 -2.53
N HIS A 507 20.34 -32.77 -3.18
CA HIS A 507 19.66 -34.07 -3.31
C HIS A 507 20.62 -35.17 -3.76
N GLY A 508 20.65 -36.28 -3.03
CA GLY A 508 21.50 -37.44 -3.33
C GLY A 508 23.00 -37.24 -3.13
N GLU A 509 23.48 -36.08 -2.66
CA GLU A 509 24.89 -35.92 -2.29
C GLU A 509 25.16 -36.58 -0.93
N PRO A 510 26.20 -37.43 -0.81
CA PRO A 510 26.58 -38.02 0.46
C PRO A 510 27.22 -36.97 1.36
N ILE A 511 27.25 -37.25 2.67
CA ILE A 511 28.00 -36.43 3.62
C ILE A 511 29.50 -36.52 3.30
N PRO A 512 30.24 -35.39 3.27
CA PRO A 512 31.67 -35.42 3.03
C PRO A 512 32.41 -36.28 4.07
N GLU A 513 33.34 -37.12 3.62
CA GLU A 513 34.12 -38.01 4.51
C GLU A 513 34.96 -37.25 5.57
N GLN A 514 35.19 -35.95 5.36
CA GLN A 514 35.96 -35.10 6.26
C GLN A 514 35.14 -34.55 7.45
N VAL A 515 33.85 -34.88 7.53
CA VAL A 515 32.98 -34.45 8.64
C VAL A 515 33.36 -35.18 9.92
N ASP A 516 33.76 -34.42 10.94
CA ASP A 516 34.13 -34.91 12.28
C ASP A 516 33.34 -34.19 13.39
N ALA A 517 33.64 -34.51 14.65
CA ALA A 517 32.96 -33.93 15.81
C ALA A 517 33.12 -32.39 15.96
N HIS A 518 34.09 -31.78 15.26
CA HIS A 518 34.30 -30.33 15.28
C HIS A 518 33.42 -29.57 14.27
N TRP A 519 32.80 -30.27 13.32
CA TRP A 519 31.89 -29.65 12.37
C TRP A 519 30.63 -29.12 13.05
N LYS A 520 30.10 -28.05 12.46
CA LYS A 520 28.80 -27.48 12.81
C LYS A 520 27.81 -27.85 11.73
N VAL A 521 26.66 -28.38 12.10
CA VAL A 521 25.59 -28.71 11.15
C VAL A 521 24.41 -27.82 11.45
N LEU A 522 23.90 -27.10 10.45
CA LEU A 522 22.69 -26.31 10.56
C LEU A 522 21.56 -27.06 9.85
N LEU A 523 20.57 -27.50 10.63
CA LEU A 523 19.41 -28.23 10.10
C LEU A 523 18.25 -27.25 9.91
N ILE A 524 17.83 -27.04 8.66
CA ILE A 524 16.68 -26.20 8.31
C ILE A 524 15.39 -26.99 8.53
N CYS A 525 14.67 -26.66 9.60
CA CYS A 525 13.43 -27.30 10.00
C CYS A 525 12.22 -26.59 9.36
N THR A 526 11.57 -27.27 8.41
CA THR A 526 10.31 -26.84 7.78
C THR A 526 9.23 -27.90 7.98
N SER A 527 7.95 -27.55 7.80
CA SER A 527 6.87 -28.53 7.99
C SER A 527 7.08 -29.77 7.11
N GLY A 528 7.04 -30.96 7.73
CA GLY A 528 7.24 -32.24 7.05
C GLY A 528 8.69 -32.62 6.74
N CYS A 529 9.69 -31.78 7.05
CA CYS A 529 11.09 -32.05 6.66
C CYS A 529 11.65 -33.36 7.23
N LEU A 530 11.21 -33.77 8.44
CA LEU A 530 11.67 -35.01 9.08
C LEU A 530 11.12 -36.27 8.40
N LYS A 531 10.21 -36.15 7.44
CA LYS A 531 9.73 -37.25 6.58
C LYS A 531 10.58 -37.42 5.31
N SER A 532 11.52 -36.50 5.06
CA SER A 532 12.38 -36.53 3.87
C SER A 532 13.42 -37.63 3.99
N SER A 533 13.52 -38.47 2.95
CA SER A 533 14.48 -39.59 2.91
C SER A 533 15.93 -39.10 2.90
N ASP A 534 16.22 -37.99 2.21
CA ASP A 534 17.57 -37.42 2.14
C ASP A 534 18.01 -36.92 3.52
N LEU A 535 17.15 -36.14 4.21
CA LEU A 535 17.45 -35.67 5.56
C LEU A 535 17.62 -36.82 6.55
N ALA A 536 16.83 -37.87 6.42
CA ALA A 536 16.93 -39.03 7.29
C ALA A 536 18.24 -39.80 7.05
N ALA A 537 18.62 -40.04 5.79
CA ALA A 537 19.90 -40.65 5.44
C ALA A 537 21.08 -39.82 5.98
N TRP A 538 21.07 -38.50 5.75
CA TRP A 538 22.12 -37.62 6.27
C TRP A 538 22.19 -37.63 7.80
N LEU A 539 21.06 -37.60 8.50
CA LEU A 539 21.07 -37.62 9.96
C LEU A 539 21.58 -38.95 10.53
N VAL A 540 21.33 -40.07 9.84
CA VAL A 540 21.92 -41.38 10.19
C VAL A 540 23.44 -41.36 9.97
N ASP A 541 23.90 -40.84 8.83
CA ASP A 541 25.34 -40.73 8.51
C ASP A 541 26.08 -39.81 9.51
N LEU A 542 25.41 -38.83 10.11
CA LEU A 542 25.98 -37.94 11.13
C LEU A 542 26.06 -38.56 12.53
N TYR A 543 25.51 -39.77 12.75
CA TYR A 543 25.48 -40.39 14.07
C TYR A 543 26.89 -40.70 14.61
N GLU A 544 27.74 -41.33 13.79
CA GLU A 544 29.12 -41.67 14.17
C GLU A 544 30.02 -40.44 14.38
N PRO A 545 30.12 -39.47 13.46
CA PRO A 545 30.95 -38.29 13.68
C PRO A 545 30.42 -37.40 14.82
N SER A 546 29.13 -37.52 15.18
CA SER A 546 28.50 -36.84 16.30
C SER A 546 28.77 -35.32 16.36
N PRO A 547 28.64 -34.56 15.24
CA PRO A 547 28.87 -33.13 15.25
C PRO A 547 27.80 -32.38 16.03
N VAL A 548 28.04 -31.09 16.25
CA VAL A 548 27.04 -30.21 16.86
C VAL A 548 26.01 -29.81 15.81
N ILE A 549 24.77 -30.27 15.99
CA ILE A 549 23.64 -29.93 15.10
C ILE A 549 22.82 -28.82 15.75
N LEU A 550 22.68 -27.69 15.06
CA LEU A 550 21.85 -26.57 15.46
C LEU A 550 20.55 -26.58 14.62
N PRO A 551 19.39 -26.86 15.23
CA PRO A 551 18.12 -26.76 14.53
C PRO A 551 17.75 -25.29 14.27
N ILE A 552 17.32 -25.02 13.04
CA ILE A 552 16.87 -23.71 12.56
C ILE A 552 15.42 -23.83 12.12
N ILE A 553 14.49 -23.31 12.90
CA ILE A 553 13.06 -23.27 12.57
C ILE A 553 12.86 -22.24 11.47
N ALA A 554 12.63 -22.73 10.26
CA ALA A 554 12.40 -21.91 9.09
C ALA A 554 10.92 -21.70 8.78
N ASP A 555 10.03 -22.56 9.27
CA ASP A 555 8.58 -22.48 9.04
C ASP A 555 7.83 -22.38 10.38
N PRO A 556 6.91 -21.41 10.59
CA PRO A 556 6.08 -21.35 11.80
C PRO A 556 5.19 -22.59 12.00
N HIS A 557 4.91 -23.37 10.95
CA HIS A 557 4.13 -24.61 11.06
C HIS A 557 5.00 -25.84 11.35
N PHE A 558 6.31 -25.67 11.55
CA PHE A 558 7.16 -26.75 12.00
C PHE A 558 6.82 -27.10 13.46
N LEU A 559 6.44 -28.36 13.68
CA LEU A 559 6.19 -28.89 15.01
C LEU A 559 7.44 -29.63 15.47
N VAL A 560 7.97 -29.22 16.63
CA VAL A 560 9.05 -29.96 17.28
C VAL A 560 8.50 -31.33 17.69
N PRO A 561 9.14 -32.44 17.29
CA PRO A 561 8.69 -33.78 17.65
C PRO A 561 8.59 -33.96 19.17
N THR A 562 7.47 -34.49 19.67
CA THR A 562 7.29 -34.87 21.08
C THR A 562 7.47 -36.38 21.27
N GLU A 563 7.95 -36.80 22.45
CA GLU A 563 8.06 -38.22 22.76
C GLU A 563 6.69 -38.90 22.96
N PRO A 564 6.53 -40.16 22.49
CA PRO A 564 7.45 -40.91 21.64
C PRO A 564 7.43 -40.34 20.21
N TYR A 565 8.60 -40.16 19.59
CA TYR A 565 8.88 -39.51 18.28
C TYR A 565 8.22 -40.17 17.05
N THR A 566 6.95 -40.55 17.20
CA THR A 566 6.14 -41.38 16.32
C THR A 566 5.74 -40.64 15.05
N ASP A 567 5.52 -39.33 15.12
CA ASP A 567 5.18 -38.49 13.96
C ASP A 567 6.35 -38.30 12.97
N ALA A 568 7.60 -38.54 13.41
CA ALA A 568 8.79 -38.51 12.56
C ALA A 568 9.03 -39.84 11.82
N CYS A 569 8.29 -40.90 12.16
CA CYS A 569 8.52 -42.25 11.68
C CYS A 569 7.88 -42.59 10.32
N ASP A 570 7.21 -41.66 9.64
CA ASP A 570 6.65 -41.91 8.30
C ASP A 570 7.72 -42.04 7.18
N ALA A 571 9.01 -41.86 7.50
CA ALA A 571 10.13 -42.13 6.59
C ALA A 571 10.36 -43.64 6.29
N GLU A 572 9.46 -44.50 6.79
CA GLU A 572 9.48 -45.98 6.79
C GLU A 572 9.74 -46.66 5.44
N ALA A 573 9.57 -45.98 4.30
CA ALA A 573 9.68 -46.62 2.99
C ALA A 573 11.13 -46.89 2.54
N TYR A 574 12.15 -46.30 3.18
CA TYR A 574 13.52 -46.28 2.62
C TYR A 574 14.66 -46.64 3.57
N ILE A 575 14.39 -46.88 4.85
CA ILE A 575 15.42 -47.02 5.89
C ILE A 575 15.20 -48.35 6.63
N ASN A 576 16.28 -49.09 6.92
CA ASN A 576 16.16 -50.37 7.62
C ASN A 576 15.86 -50.18 9.12
N ASP A 577 15.41 -51.24 9.81
CA ASP A 577 14.99 -51.16 11.22
C ASP A 577 16.09 -50.60 12.16
N TYR A 578 17.36 -50.91 11.88
CA TYR A 578 18.49 -50.42 12.67
C TYR A 578 18.74 -48.92 12.45
N GLU A 579 18.77 -48.47 11.20
CA GLU A 579 18.92 -47.07 10.84
C GLU A 579 17.75 -46.22 11.36
N ARG A 580 16.54 -46.79 11.45
CA ARG A 580 15.38 -46.14 12.06
C ARG A 580 15.62 -45.82 13.54
N GLU A 581 16.15 -46.77 14.31
CA GLU A 581 16.49 -46.52 15.71
C GLU A 581 17.54 -45.42 15.86
N VAL A 582 18.54 -45.41 14.98
CA VAL A 582 19.59 -44.38 14.93
C VAL A 582 18.99 -43.01 14.60
N TYR A 583 18.12 -42.95 13.60
CA TYR A 583 17.45 -41.73 13.17
C TYR A 583 16.61 -41.11 14.30
N VAL A 584 15.80 -41.92 14.99
CA VAL A 584 14.98 -41.47 16.13
C VAL A 584 15.86 -40.95 17.27
N LYS A 585 16.98 -41.63 17.57
CA LYS A 585 17.95 -41.14 18.56
C LYS A 585 18.57 -39.81 18.12
N MET A 586 18.91 -39.66 16.85
CA MET A 586 19.47 -38.42 16.30
C MET A 586 18.48 -37.26 16.38
N ILE A 587 17.19 -37.47 16.08
CA ILE A 587 16.16 -36.44 16.29
C ILE A 587 16.13 -36.00 17.76
N GLY A 588 16.16 -36.95 18.69
CA GLY A 588 16.24 -36.66 20.12
C GLY A 588 17.46 -35.82 20.49
N ILE A 589 18.62 -36.10 19.90
CA ILE A 589 19.85 -35.32 20.10
C ILE A 589 19.73 -33.92 19.50
N VAL A 590 19.22 -33.79 18.28
CA VAL A 590 19.07 -32.51 17.58
C VAL A 590 18.21 -31.54 18.39
N PHE A 591 17.09 -31.99 18.91
CA PHE A 591 16.14 -31.12 19.64
C PHE A 591 16.43 -30.99 21.15
N GLN A 592 17.54 -31.54 21.64
CA GLN A 592 18.12 -31.10 22.92
C GLN A 592 18.80 -29.73 22.81
N GLU A 593 19.23 -29.33 21.61
CA GLU A 593 19.77 -28.00 21.35
C GLU A 593 18.63 -26.98 21.16
N ILE A 594 18.82 -25.78 21.71
CA ILE A 594 17.81 -24.71 21.59
C ILE A 594 17.74 -24.25 20.13
N ALA A 595 16.62 -24.51 19.47
CA ALA A 595 16.42 -24.07 18.10
C ALA A 595 16.48 -22.55 17.95
N THR A 596 16.97 -22.10 16.78
CA THR A 596 16.92 -20.69 16.38
C THR A 596 15.85 -20.49 15.32
N VAL A 597 15.16 -19.35 15.32
CA VAL A 597 14.14 -19.06 14.31
C VAL A 597 14.75 -18.22 13.21
N PHE A 598 14.61 -18.68 11.97
CA PHE A 598 15.02 -17.96 10.76
C PHE A 598 14.03 -18.23 9.63
N ALA A 599 12.95 -17.44 9.61
CA ALA A 599 11.81 -17.63 8.71
C ALA A 599 11.71 -16.50 7.66
N PRO A 600 12.47 -16.55 6.55
CA PRO A 600 12.50 -15.49 5.54
C PRO A 600 11.16 -15.27 4.81
N GLN A 601 10.21 -16.17 4.94
CA GLN A 601 8.85 -16.04 4.40
C GLN A 601 7.86 -15.36 5.37
N SER A 602 8.26 -15.10 6.62
CA SER A 602 7.38 -14.46 7.61
C SER A 602 7.24 -12.96 7.37
N HIS A 603 6.01 -12.46 7.53
CA HIS A 603 5.67 -11.03 7.46
C HIS A 603 6.35 -10.13 8.50
N SER A 604 6.71 -10.70 9.65
CA SER A 604 7.38 -9.96 10.73
C SER A 604 8.90 -9.90 10.52
N SER A 605 9.44 -10.73 9.62
CA SER A 605 10.86 -10.87 9.41
C SER A 605 11.32 -9.96 8.28
N THR A 606 11.52 -8.69 8.62
CA THR A 606 12.18 -7.71 7.76
C THR A 606 13.63 -8.13 7.51
N GLN A 607 14.28 -7.51 6.51
CA GLN A 607 15.71 -7.75 6.27
C GLN A 607 16.56 -7.49 7.53
N GLU A 608 16.25 -6.44 8.30
CA GLU A 608 16.94 -6.13 9.55
C GLU A 608 16.75 -7.21 10.62
N ASP A 609 15.53 -7.75 10.78
CA ASP A 609 15.27 -8.89 11.69
C ASP A 609 16.09 -10.11 11.25
N LEU A 610 16.08 -10.45 9.96
CA LEU A 610 16.89 -11.55 9.45
C LEU A 610 18.38 -11.34 9.73
N GLU A 611 18.93 -10.15 9.48
CA GLU A 611 20.34 -9.85 9.78
C GLU A 611 20.68 -10.06 11.26
N LEU A 612 19.77 -9.71 12.17
CA LEU A 612 19.93 -9.98 13.59
C LEU A 612 19.89 -11.48 13.90
N ARG A 613 18.96 -12.24 13.29
CA ARG A 613 18.88 -13.70 13.45
C ARG A 613 20.12 -14.40 12.91
N VAL A 614 20.64 -13.99 11.76
CA VAL A 614 21.87 -14.57 11.20
C VAL A 614 23.08 -14.24 12.09
N LYS A 615 23.16 -13.04 12.68
CA LYS A 615 24.20 -12.73 13.69
C LYS A 615 24.12 -13.65 14.91
N GLN A 616 22.91 -13.97 15.38
CA GLN A 616 22.71 -14.93 16.47
C GLN A 616 23.17 -16.34 16.07
N ILE A 617 22.83 -16.79 14.86
CA ILE A 617 23.26 -18.09 14.31
C ILE A 617 24.79 -18.13 14.17
N ALA A 618 25.40 -17.11 13.56
CA ALA A 618 26.85 -17.00 13.40
C ALA A 618 27.59 -17.05 14.74
N PHE A 619 27.09 -16.33 15.75
CA PHE A 619 27.65 -16.36 17.11
C PHE A 619 27.62 -17.76 17.72
N ARG A 620 26.50 -18.49 17.57
CA ARG A 620 26.37 -19.87 18.07
C ARG A 620 27.29 -20.85 17.33
N VAL A 621 27.43 -20.66 16.02
CA VAL A 621 28.32 -21.46 15.17
C VAL A 621 29.79 -21.24 15.54
N GLN A 622 30.19 -20.01 15.87
CA GLN A 622 31.56 -19.67 16.28
C GLN A 622 31.88 -20.02 17.75
N ALA A 623 30.87 -20.23 18.60
CA ALA A 623 31.08 -20.56 19.99
C ALA A 623 31.82 -21.92 20.14
N LYS A 624 32.95 -21.91 20.85
CA LYS A 624 33.83 -23.08 21.05
C LYS A 624 33.21 -24.21 21.90
N GLY A 625 31.98 -24.04 22.38
CA GLY A 625 31.17 -25.09 22.96
C GLY A 625 29.70 -24.71 22.86
N CYS A 626 28.90 -25.49 22.12
CA CYS A 626 27.48 -25.51 22.41
C CYS A 626 27.34 -26.20 23.76
N SER A 627 26.74 -25.51 24.72
CA SER A 627 26.45 -26.06 26.04
C SER A 627 25.43 -27.19 25.87
N ARG A 628 25.88 -28.42 25.64
CA ARG A 628 25.02 -29.60 25.76
C ARG A 628 24.42 -29.55 27.16
N VAL A 629 23.12 -29.28 27.26
CA VAL A 629 22.40 -29.33 28.53
C VAL A 629 22.25 -30.80 28.88
N ASN A 630 23.20 -31.31 29.67
CA ASN A 630 23.18 -32.68 30.15
C ASN A 630 22.03 -32.81 31.16
N TYR A 631 20.88 -33.31 30.71
CA TYR A 631 19.74 -33.63 31.57
C TYR A 631 20.02 -34.90 32.36
N ASN A 632 20.85 -34.77 33.40
CA ASN A 632 20.93 -35.71 34.51
C ASN A 632 21.41 -34.98 35.78
N GLY A 633 20.50 -34.18 36.36
CA GLY A 633 20.53 -33.75 37.77
C GLY A 633 21.14 -32.37 38.08
N TYR A 634 20.27 -31.35 38.18
CA TYR A 634 20.46 -29.99 38.77
C TYR A 634 21.61 -29.16 38.16
N TRP A 635 21.38 -27.96 37.58
CA TRP A 635 21.13 -26.68 38.26
C TRP A 635 20.48 -25.64 37.31
N LEU A 636 19.86 -24.63 37.94
CA LEU A 636 19.21 -23.44 37.37
C LEU A 636 20.13 -22.56 36.49
N PHE A 637 19.48 -21.82 35.60
CA PHE A 637 20.01 -20.82 34.66
C PHE A 637 21.13 -19.92 35.22
N GLY A 638 22.21 -19.80 34.43
CA GLY A 638 23.19 -18.71 34.52
C GLY A 638 23.78 -18.45 33.13
N SER A 639 23.06 -17.70 32.28
CA SER A 639 23.62 -17.23 31.01
C SER A 639 24.55 -16.04 31.27
N ALA A 640 25.76 -16.11 30.72
CA ALA A 640 26.69 -15.01 30.56
C ALA A 640 26.11 -13.95 29.59
N PHE A 641 25.14 -13.17 30.07
CA PHE A 641 24.55 -12.02 29.38
C PHE A 641 24.55 -10.80 30.32
N GLU A 642 25.68 -10.52 30.95
CA GLU A 642 25.82 -9.35 31.84
C GLU A 642 26.98 -8.42 31.47
N ALA A 643 27.57 -8.58 30.28
CA ALA A 643 28.72 -7.78 29.85
C ALA A 643 28.51 -7.04 28.52
N THR A 644 27.32 -6.51 28.21
CA THR A 644 27.17 -5.42 27.20
C THR A 644 25.82 -4.68 27.20
N ALA A 645 25.14 -4.54 28.33
CA ALA A 645 23.92 -3.72 28.40
C ALA A 645 23.85 -2.86 29.68
N LYS A 646 24.81 -1.93 29.82
CA LYS A 646 24.64 -0.77 30.72
C LYS A 646 24.09 0.41 29.92
N SER A 647 22.78 0.45 29.75
CA SER A 647 21.93 1.66 29.80
C SER A 647 20.52 1.32 29.32
N ASN A 648 19.65 0.94 30.24
CA ASN A 648 18.28 1.44 30.42
C ASN A 648 17.50 0.45 31.27
N VAL A 649 16.91 0.99 32.33
CA VAL A 649 16.25 0.28 33.42
C VAL A 649 14.93 -0.31 32.94
N LEU A 650 14.83 -1.64 32.89
CA LEU A 650 13.56 -2.38 33.00
C LEU A 650 13.82 -3.63 33.86
N THR A 651 12.90 -3.92 34.78
CA THR A 651 13.07 -4.88 35.87
C THR A 651 12.79 -6.33 35.41
N PRO A 652 13.30 -7.35 36.14
CA PRO A 652 13.31 -8.75 35.70
C PRO A 652 11.94 -9.47 35.61
N GLY A 653 10.82 -8.77 35.83
CA GLY A 653 9.47 -9.34 35.84
C GLY A 653 8.72 -9.29 34.51
N GLU A 654 9.15 -8.47 33.54
CA GLU A 654 8.41 -8.25 32.29
C GLU A 654 8.75 -9.26 31.18
N TRP A 655 9.88 -9.96 31.27
CA TRP A 655 10.33 -10.92 30.24
C TRP A 655 9.55 -12.24 30.24
N GLN A 656 8.99 -12.67 31.37
CA GLN A 656 8.25 -13.94 31.46
C GLN A 656 6.81 -13.86 30.92
N LEU A 657 6.22 -12.67 30.81
CA LEU A 657 4.85 -12.50 30.33
C LEU A 657 4.73 -12.38 28.80
N GLN A 658 5.81 -12.01 28.09
CA GLN A 658 5.79 -11.93 26.62
C GLN A 658 5.97 -13.27 25.91
N PHE A 659 6.57 -14.27 26.55
CA PHE A 659 6.82 -15.57 25.90
C PHE A 659 5.59 -16.51 25.91
N VAL A 660 4.62 -16.29 26.80
CA VAL A 660 3.42 -17.15 26.93
C VAL A 660 2.27 -16.70 26.04
N PHE A 661 2.23 -15.44 25.60
CA PHE A 661 1.10 -14.90 24.81
C PHE A 661 1.22 -15.04 23.28
N HIS A 662 2.31 -15.61 22.74
CA HIS A 662 2.50 -15.74 21.29
C HIS A 662 2.41 -17.17 20.71
N VAL A 663 1.94 -18.14 21.51
CA VAL A 663 1.68 -19.51 21.03
C VAL A 663 0.18 -19.86 20.99
N VAL A 664 -0.72 -18.94 21.35
CA VAL A 664 -2.17 -19.10 21.08
C VAL A 664 -2.77 -17.77 20.62
N SER A 665 -2.76 -17.55 19.30
CA SER A 665 -3.77 -16.74 18.56
C SER A 665 -3.67 -17.00 17.07
#